data_AF-A0A3P8XZD6-F1
#
_entry.id   AF-A0A3P8XZD6-F1
#
_cell.length_a   1.000
_cell.length_b   1.000
_cell.length_c   1.000
_cell.angle_alpha   90.00
_cell.angle_beta   90.00
_cell.angle_gamma   90.00
#
_symmetry.space_group_name_H-M   'P 1'
#
loop_
_entity.id
_entity.type
_entity.pdbx_description
1 polymer ?
#
loop_
_entity_poly.entity_id
_entity_poly.type
_entity_poly.pdbx_seq_one_letter_code
_entity_poly.pdbx_strand_id
1 'polypeptide(L)'
;MSQAWEQTAPPSEGGGVEEEQTQEEISPLLALAPDASQEEESLAQGPIMYSACPAFQCLDELFSLGKISGNKNARLKASFSLLQNTLRSSQESEVKLLQEAKWFRAELVRQQGELEQTEPDTEVSRMRQQLLQFHNDLLEAETREFHVTYQLECLKEEKRCLEKECEATPEPVELDMRAKSLKESCEELRKEVAQRRQEVRSLLEDKEARQKLMAREQRDLDDKRDIIKNKKAELAQLLSVPGQLGKETDRINRRKMEVEKRMAALDQQLSEMAAQQKKTEAHCRSLEEEKREVMREVEGRRAHVEAAEREHSMLQTEQNMAKEKEVLLLGQRGMLDINIGQCIVEKKSVHKRLAWNQREHDRQLRELKKVELQLRVAQEALVPTQQLHDQTRSTWDALPKGDGILNRRQELQLEVEKLKRNWIDQRSATQVEAQLVEQCVKQEQELVRESHRRREELHSLNCLTQIKADEREQKSRELVKAQQRCNRFKQELTGKGLVIQEHKKQHQEIQARLRMFAKLYDNIKVERNKYLTLIQRGSKRANEMREHLKMLTNEYEILRTQAFNKEKLLQKSRLKRIHCHIIRDSLRKDVSKVSWVLQGLRQKREEQKLNLVNLTHMINYQEQNLLQMRKSQDMAVQSRNERGVQLLEREEEICVFYEKVNVQEGLIRAGNMEMQALEEEIHSLRMVVQEEGRQIAVNRKQLPCLRALEDQSTMLKIQLSECKDRTLELEEALEDPVYEKRARELEGKNPSPVELIQKIEQLEGRLAEREEQLLEKDLVFEQVSRLSQRIRAKAENGKQDTLDLAKMVNEIQGRIKETTRRMMAVVAELAMRQASAMTLQQELKDRELFLDTCYQRLEQGLPPSEDLELECQRILKDEQRRLADQQEKDRLVEEDERRQLPNGVHTTAEARPTAYIPPGDVLPLPKPYGALAPFKPSEPGANIRHIRKPEPKPIEI
;
A
#
# COMPACT_ATOMS: atom_id res chain seq x y z
N MET A 1 -29.13 -10.28 52.42
CA MET A 1 -30.32 -9.62 52.98
C MET A 1 -31.42 -9.65 51.94
N SER A 2 -32.52 -10.35 52.24
CA SER A 2 -33.88 -10.15 51.72
C SER A 2 -34.76 -11.21 52.39
N GLN A 3 -35.42 -10.82 53.48
CA GLN A 3 -36.53 -11.58 54.05
C GLN A 3 -37.83 -11.00 53.51
N ALA A 4 -38.77 -11.86 53.13
CA ALA A 4 -40.18 -11.53 53.00
C ALA A 4 -40.96 -12.69 53.62
N TRP A 5 -41.93 -12.36 54.47
CA TRP A 5 -42.82 -13.32 55.12
C TRP A 5 -44.09 -13.53 54.30
N GLU A 6 -44.74 -14.69 54.50
CA GLU A 6 -46.18 -14.87 54.83
C GLU A 6 -46.47 -16.39 54.77
N GLN A 7 -46.66 -17.06 55.91
CA GLN A 7 -47.92 -17.24 56.64
C GLN A 7 -49.02 -18.01 55.86
N THR A 8 -49.27 -19.26 56.29
CA THR A 8 -50.60 -19.81 56.60
C THR A 8 -50.47 -21.19 57.25
N ALA A 9 -51.39 -21.55 58.15
CA ALA A 9 -51.43 -22.80 58.91
C ALA A 9 -52.92 -23.18 59.21
N PRO A 10 -53.22 -24.19 60.06
CA PRO A 10 -53.55 -25.59 59.72
C PRO A 10 -55.06 -25.90 59.89
N PRO A 11 -55.50 -27.19 59.88
CA PRO A 11 -55.76 -27.96 61.13
C PRO A 11 -55.16 -29.40 61.11
N SER A 12 -54.87 -30.08 62.24
CA SER A 12 -55.76 -30.76 63.23
C SER A 12 -56.52 -31.96 62.61
N GLU A 13 -56.66 -33.17 63.16
CA GLU A 13 -56.70 -33.73 64.55
C GLU A 13 -56.07 -35.17 64.55
N GLY A 14 -55.85 -35.95 65.63
CA GLY A 14 -56.01 -35.82 67.08
C GLY A 14 -55.87 -37.19 67.80
N GLY A 15 -55.51 -37.22 69.10
CA GLY A 15 -55.50 -38.40 70.01
C GLY A 15 -54.26 -39.33 69.96
N GLY A 16 -53.70 -39.87 71.06
CA GLY A 16 -53.88 -39.58 72.50
C GLY A 16 -54.05 -40.83 73.40
N VAL A 17 -53.11 -41.02 74.36
CA VAL A 17 -53.25 -41.81 75.64
C VAL A 17 -53.32 -43.35 75.46
N GLU A 18 -52.25 -44.13 75.72
CA GLU A 18 -51.77 -44.75 77.00
C GLU A 18 -52.49 -46.08 77.39
N GLU A 19 -51.93 -46.79 78.38
CA GLU A 19 -52.44 -48.02 79.06
C GLU A 19 -52.32 -49.36 78.28
N GLU A 20 -52.04 -50.52 78.91
CA GLU A 20 -51.40 -50.77 80.20
C GLU A 20 -50.76 -52.19 80.29
N GLN A 21 -50.10 -52.40 81.43
CA GLN A 21 -49.31 -53.52 81.93
C GLN A 21 -49.98 -54.91 81.90
N THR A 22 -49.16 -55.98 81.96
CA THR A 22 -49.45 -57.17 82.81
C THR A 22 -48.20 -58.07 82.94
N GLN A 23 -47.52 -57.97 84.08
CA GLN A 23 -46.69 -59.04 84.64
C GLN A 23 -47.12 -59.21 86.10
N GLU A 24 -48.12 -60.05 86.33
CA GLU A 24 -48.54 -60.41 87.69
C GLU A 24 -47.82 -61.67 88.17
N GLU A 25 -47.44 -61.63 89.44
CA GLU A 25 -46.86 -62.73 90.19
C GLU A 25 -47.94 -63.76 90.56
N ILE A 26 -47.74 -65.06 90.29
CA ILE A 26 -48.39 -66.12 91.08
C ILE A 26 -47.38 -67.19 91.47
N SER A 27 -46.98 -67.06 92.74
CA SER A 27 -46.45 -68.03 93.72
C SER A 27 -46.46 -69.53 93.39
N PRO A 28 -45.41 -70.28 93.83
CA PRO A 28 -45.45 -71.73 93.86
C PRO A 28 -46.36 -72.23 95.00
N LEU A 29 -47.24 -73.17 94.68
CA LEU A 29 -48.03 -73.90 95.67
C LEU A 29 -47.95 -75.40 95.36
N LEU A 30 -47.11 -76.11 96.10
CA LEU A 30 -47.24 -77.56 96.23
C LEU A 30 -47.31 -77.90 97.72
N ALA A 31 -48.49 -78.35 98.09
CA ALA A 31 -48.90 -78.66 99.43
C ALA A 31 -48.07 -79.80 100.05
N LEU A 32 -47.74 -79.61 101.33
CA LEU A 32 -48.00 -80.55 102.42
C LEU A 32 -47.66 -82.04 102.20
N ALA A 33 -46.69 -82.52 102.96
CA ALA A 33 -46.79 -83.87 103.54
C ALA A 33 -47.62 -83.77 104.84
N PRO A 34 -48.78 -84.42 104.95
CA PRO A 34 -49.54 -84.50 106.19
C PRO A 34 -49.08 -85.67 107.08
N ASP A 35 -49.31 -85.52 108.39
CA ASP A 35 -49.73 -86.51 109.39
C ASP A 35 -49.31 -87.99 109.19
N ALA A 36 -48.49 -88.56 110.09
CA ALA A 36 -48.93 -89.26 111.31
C ALA A 36 -49.81 -90.51 111.01
N SER A 37 -49.60 -91.68 111.60
CA SER A 37 -49.64 -92.00 113.04
C SER A 37 -49.04 -93.41 113.26
N GLN A 38 -48.39 -93.73 114.39
CA GLN A 38 -48.92 -94.48 115.56
C GLN A 38 -49.46 -95.90 115.29
N GLU A 39 -49.37 -96.76 116.32
CA GLU A 39 -49.72 -98.21 116.34
C GLU A 39 -48.65 -99.08 115.61
N GLU A 40 -48.04 -100.12 116.19
CA GLU A 40 -48.17 -100.76 117.52
C GLU A 40 -46.78 -101.20 118.02
N GLU A 41 -46.45 -101.02 119.31
CA GLU A 41 -45.62 -101.99 120.05
C GLU A 41 -45.83 -101.84 121.58
N SER A 42 -47.08 -101.98 122.02
CA SER A 42 -47.48 -101.86 123.42
C SER A 42 -48.18 -103.11 123.96
N LEU A 43 -47.54 -104.27 123.83
CA LEU A 43 -47.71 -105.45 124.70
C LEU A 43 -46.34 -106.16 124.79
N ALA A 44 -45.75 -106.47 125.95
CA ALA A 44 -46.22 -106.26 127.31
C ALA A 44 -45.07 -106.11 128.32
N GLN A 45 -45.11 -105.08 129.15
CA GLN A 45 -44.55 -105.16 130.50
C GLN A 45 -45.53 -105.90 131.42
N GLY A 46 -45.51 -107.23 131.34
CA GLY A 46 -46.12 -108.11 132.33
C GLY A 46 -45.02 -108.86 133.09
N PRO A 47 -44.84 -108.68 134.40
CA PRO A 47 -43.82 -109.42 135.15
C PRO A 47 -44.20 -110.89 135.24
N ILE A 48 -43.27 -111.78 134.91
CA ILE A 48 -43.46 -113.24 135.02
C ILE A 48 -43.68 -113.63 136.48
N MET A 49 -44.90 -114.06 136.80
CA MET A 49 -45.18 -114.85 138.01
C MET A 49 -44.85 -116.31 137.72
N TYR A 50 -43.83 -116.80 138.42
CA TYR A 50 -43.11 -118.06 138.21
C TYR A 50 -43.99 -119.32 138.41
N SER A 51 -44.64 -119.82 137.36
CA SER A 51 -45.09 -121.23 137.30
C SER A 51 -45.51 -121.71 135.90
N ALA A 52 -46.25 -120.88 135.16
CA ALA A 52 -47.02 -121.29 133.98
C ALA A 52 -46.26 -121.19 132.64
N CYS A 53 -45.00 -121.62 132.59
CA CYS A 53 -44.28 -121.73 131.31
C CYS A 53 -44.64 -123.08 130.64
N PRO A 54 -44.98 -123.14 129.33
CA PRO A 54 -45.32 -124.40 128.66
C PRO A 54 -44.21 -125.47 128.79
N ALA A 55 -42.94 -125.05 128.77
CA ALA A 55 -41.80 -125.94 128.99
C ALA A 55 -41.77 -126.55 130.41
N PHE A 56 -42.28 -125.87 131.43
CA PHE A 56 -42.39 -126.42 132.79
C PHE A 56 -43.51 -127.47 132.87
N GLN A 57 -44.64 -127.22 132.21
CA GLN A 57 -45.79 -128.13 132.19
C GLN A 57 -45.45 -129.48 131.53
N CYS A 58 -44.81 -129.48 130.35
CA CYS A 58 -44.37 -130.71 129.69
C CYS A 58 -43.36 -131.53 130.53
N LEU A 59 -42.52 -130.87 131.34
CA LEU A 59 -41.57 -131.55 132.22
C LEU A 59 -42.24 -132.18 133.45
N ASP A 60 -43.37 -131.63 133.92
CA ASP A 60 -44.16 -132.20 135.01
C ASP A 60 -45.08 -133.35 134.52
N GLU A 61 -45.61 -133.29 133.30
CA GLU A 61 -46.35 -134.40 132.68
C GLU A 61 -45.47 -135.65 132.45
N LEU A 62 -44.22 -135.46 132.04
CA LEU A 62 -43.27 -136.57 131.87
C LEU A 62 -42.83 -137.20 133.21
N PHE A 63 -42.93 -136.45 134.31
CA PHE A 63 -42.72 -136.94 135.67
C PHE A 63 -43.95 -137.74 136.16
N SER A 64 -45.17 -137.25 135.96
CA SER A 64 -46.40 -137.93 136.41
C SER A 64 -46.70 -139.23 135.66
N LEU A 65 -46.25 -139.36 134.40
CA LEU A 65 -46.28 -140.61 133.63
C LEU A 65 -45.18 -141.62 134.02
N GLY A 66 -44.38 -141.35 135.06
CA GLY A 66 -43.33 -142.24 135.55
C GLY A 66 -42.11 -142.40 134.62
N LYS A 67 -42.02 -141.59 133.55
CA LYS A 67 -40.95 -141.73 132.53
C LYS A 67 -39.62 -141.08 132.93
N ILE A 68 -39.60 -140.19 133.92
CA ILE A 68 -38.37 -139.58 134.45
C ILE A 68 -38.38 -139.42 135.97
N SER A 69 -37.23 -139.67 136.59
CA SER A 69 -36.98 -139.41 138.01
C SER A 69 -36.87 -137.92 138.31
N GLY A 70 -37.35 -137.48 139.48
CA GLY A 70 -37.52 -136.08 139.86
C GLY A 70 -36.25 -135.22 139.80
N ASN A 71 -35.08 -135.81 140.03
CA ASN A 71 -33.78 -135.13 139.90
C ASN A 71 -33.50 -134.60 138.49
N LYS A 72 -34.16 -135.15 137.46
CA LYS A 72 -33.99 -134.74 136.05
C LYS A 72 -34.87 -133.54 135.70
N ASN A 73 -36.05 -133.42 136.31
CA ASN A 73 -36.98 -132.29 136.10
C ASN A 73 -36.40 -130.99 136.67
N ALA A 74 -35.91 -131.01 137.93
CA ALA A 74 -35.39 -129.83 138.61
C ALA A 74 -34.23 -129.12 137.89
N ARG A 75 -33.32 -129.86 137.24
CA ARG A 75 -32.17 -129.27 136.51
C ARG A 75 -32.58 -128.44 135.29
N LEU A 76 -33.58 -128.89 134.55
CA LEU A 76 -34.01 -128.24 133.30
C LEU A 76 -34.69 -126.90 133.60
N LYS A 77 -35.48 -126.86 134.68
CA LYS A 77 -36.18 -125.67 135.18
C LYS A 77 -35.26 -124.50 135.57
N ALA A 78 -34.01 -124.77 135.97
CA ALA A 78 -33.06 -123.73 136.42
C ALA A 78 -32.38 -122.95 135.27
N SER A 79 -32.19 -123.56 134.10
CA SER A 79 -31.44 -122.93 132.99
C SER A 79 -32.15 -121.74 132.34
N PHE A 80 -33.49 -121.76 132.35
CA PHE A 80 -34.34 -120.80 131.64
C PHE A 80 -34.30 -119.39 132.26
N SER A 81 -34.06 -119.27 133.57
CA SER A 81 -34.12 -117.99 134.30
C SER A 81 -32.91 -117.09 134.10
N LEU A 82 -31.76 -117.60 133.63
CA LEU A 82 -30.52 -116.82 133.51
C LEU A 82 -30.56 -115.84 132.31
N LEU A 83 -31.22 -116.25 131.22
CA LEU A 83 -31.16 -115.56 129.93
C LEU A 83 -31.90 -114.21 129.90
N GLN A 84 -32.83 -113.99 130.83
CA GLN A 84 -33.79 -112.87 130.74
C GLN A 84 -33.33 -111.60 131.46
N ASN A 85 -32.30 -111.67 132.31
CA ASN A 85 -31.80 -110.51 133.05
C ASN A 85 -30.84 -109.63 132.23
N THR A 86 -30.16 -110.18 131.22
CA THR A 86 -29.20 -109.46 130.36
C THR A 86 -29.85 -108.48 129.40
N LEU A 87 -31.15 -108.61 129.11
CA LEU A 87 -31.86 -107.72 128.18
C LEU A 87 -32.06 -106.29 128.73
N ARG A 88 -32.07 -106.12 130.05
CA ARG A 88 -32.46 -104.85 130.69
C ARG A 88 -31.35 -103.79 130.72
N SER A 89 -30.09 -104.19 130.87
CA SER A 89 -28.97 -103.24 131.05
C SER A 89 -28.57 -102.49 129.79
N SER A 90 -29.00 -102.92 128.60
CA SER A 90 -28.67 -102.26 127.33
C SER A 90 -29.39 -100.91 127.18
N GLN A 91 -30.66 -100.83 127.56
CA GLN A 91 -31.55 -99.70 127.26
C GLN A 91 -31.21 -98.42 128.04
N GLU A 92 -30.54 -98.52 129.19
CA GLU A 92 -30.17 -97.35 130.02
C GLU A 92 -28.95 -96.58 129.47
N SER A 93 -28.20 -97.16 128.53
CA SER A 93 -26.98 -96.55 127.97
C SER A 93 -27.27 -95.50 126.88
N GLU A 94 -28.31 -95.74 126.08
CA GLU A 94 -28.63 -95.00 124.86
C GLU A 94 -29.12 -93.56 125.13
N VAL A 95 -29.84 -93.36 126.25
CA VAL A 95 -30.45 -92.07 126.63
C VAL A 95 -29.40 -90.99 126.95
N LYS A 96 -28.18 -91.36 127.38
CA LYS A 96 -27.14 -90.40 127.78
C LYS A 96 -26.51 -89.66 126.59
N LEU A 97 -26.25 -90.38 125.50
CA LEU A 97 -25.59 -89.83 124.30
C LEU A 97 -26.42 -88.72 123.63
N LEU A 98 -27.76 -88.79 123.74
CA LEU A 98 -28.69 -87.79 123.20
C LEU A 98 -28.66 -86.43 123.92
N GLN A 99 -28.09 -86.34 125.13
CA GLN A 99 -28.00 -85.09 125.89
C GLN A 99 -26.76 -84.27 125.48
N GLU A 100 -25.62 -84.94 125.25
CA GLU A 100 -24.36 -84.29 124.86
C GLU A 100 -24.48 -83.60 123.48
N ALA A 101 -25.20 -84.22 122.54
CA ALA A 101 -25.45 -83.66 121.20
C ALA A 101 -26.20 -82.31 121.21
N LYS A 102 -26.96 -82.00 122.28
CA LYS A 102 -27.68 -80.71 122.40
C LYS A 102 -26.78 -79.57 122.85
N TRP A 103 -25.70 -79.86 123.59
CA TRP A 103 -24.81 -78.85 124.15
C TRP A 103 -23.96 -78.17 123.06
N PHE A 104 -23.33 -78.95 122.18
CA PHE A 104 -22.50 -78.42 121.09
C PHE A 104 -23.26 -77.51 120.10
N ARG A 105 -24.58 -77.71 119.96
CA ARG A 105 -25.41 -76.90 119.05
C ARG A 105 -25.67 -75.48 119.57
N ALA A 106 -25.47 -75.22 120.86
CA ALA A 106 -25.62 -73.89 121.45
C ALA A 106 -24.37 -73.00 121.23
N GLU A 107 -23.16 -73.57 121.34
CA GLU A 107 -21.91 -72.80 121.22
C GLU A 107 -21.68 -72.27 119.79
N LEU A 108 -22.12 -73.02 118.77
CA LEU A 108 -22.06 -72.59 117.36
C LEU A 108 -22.90 -71.35 117.06
N VAL A 109 -24.05 -71.19 117.72
CA VAL A 109 -24.95 -70.03 117.50
C VAL A 109 -24.34 -68.75 118.09
N ARG A 110 -23.60 -68.85 119.20
CA ARG A 110 -22.92 -67.68 119.81
C ARG A 110 -21.85 -67.11 118.90
N GLN A 111 -21.07 -67.97 118.24
CA GLN A 111 -19.95 -67.55 117.37
C GLN A 111 -20.40 -66.90 116.06
N GLN A 112 -21.64 -67.13 115.60
CA GLN A 112 -22.17 -66.49 114.40
C GLN A 112 -22.59 -65.02 114.63
N GLY A 113 -23.08 -64.67 115.83
CA GLY A 113 -23.47 -63.29 116.15
C GLY A 113 -22.31 -62.31 116.35
N GLU A 114 -21.10 -62.81 116.68
CA GLU A 114 -19.90 -61.98 116.91
C GLU A 114 -19.17 -61.59 115.61
N LEU A 115 -19.71 -61.95 114.44
CA LEU A 115 -19.08 -61.75 113.11
C LEU A 115 -19.80 -60.75 112.19
N GLU A 116 -20.96 -60.21 112.58
CA GLU A 116 -21.81 -59.34 111.75
C GLU A 116 -21.65 -57.81 111.98
N GLN A 117 -20.68 -57.35 112.77
CA GLN A 117 -20.43 -55.90 113.00
C GLN A 117 -18.94 -55.52 112.91
N THR A 118 -18.66 -54.34 112.29
CA THR A 118 -17.34 -53.73 111.93
C THR A 118 -16.66 -54.36 110.68
N GLU A 119 -16.64 -53.69 109.50
CA GLU A 119 -15.86 -52.51 109.02
C GLU A 119 -14.48 -52.88 108.40
N PRO A 120 -13.92 -52.10 107.44
CA PRO A 120 -14.47 -50.98 106.64
C PRO A 120 -14.39 -51.22 105.11
N ASP A 121 -14.76 -50.20 104.32
CA ASP A 121 -14.77 -50.23 102.85
C ASP A 121 -13.41 -50.37 102.15
N THR A 122 -13.46 -50.83 100.89
CA THR A 122 -12.39 -51.03 99.89
C THR A 122 -11.46 -52.26 100.05
N GLU A 123 -11.12 -52.82 98.89
CA GLU A 123 -10.37 -54.08 98.62
C GLU A 123 -10.93 -55.39 99.21
N VAL A 124 -11.22 -55.47 100.51
CA VAL A 124 -11.67 -56.73 101.15
C VAL A 124 -13.06 -57.14 100.65
N SER A 125 -13.97 -56.19 100.43
CA SER A 125 -15.28 -56.46 99.79
C SER A 125 -15.13 -57.01 98.36
N ARG A 126 -14.06 -56.63 97.64
CA ARG A 126 -13.76 -57.10 96.29
C ARG A 126 -13.22 -58.54 96.30
N MET A 127 -12.35 -58.87 97.25
CA MET A 127 -11.89 -60.24 97.46
C MET A 127 -12.98 -61.16 98.01
N ARG A 128 -13.89 -60.66 98.87
CA ARG A 128 -15.10 -61.41 99.28
C ARG A 128 -16.03 -61.67 98.09
N GLN A 129 -16.21 -60.69 97.19
CA GLN A 129 -17.01 -60.87 95.98
C GLN A 129 -16.36 -61.89 95.02
N GLN A 130 -15.03 -61.88 94.88
CA GLN A 130 -14.29 -62.90 94.12
C GLN A 130 -14.34 -64.28 94.78
N LEU A 131 -14.26 -64.39 96.10
CA LEU A 131 -14.41 -65.68 96.80
C LEU A 131 -15.85 -66.22 96.74
N LEU A 132 -16.88 -65.35 96.77
CA LEU A 132 -18.25 -65.77 96.52
C LEU A 132 -18.44 -66.22 95.06
N GLN A 133 -17.83 -65.52 94.10
CA GLN A 133 -17.81 -65.97 92.71
C GLN A 133 -17.12 -67.34 92.60
N PHE A 134 -15.91 -67.51 93.12
CA PHE A 134 -15.23 -68.81 93.08
C PHE A 134 -15.97 -69.91 93.82
N HIS A 135 -16.68 -69.62 94.92
CA HIS A 135 -17.48 -70.64 95.62
C HIS A 135 -18.77 -70.99 94.86
N ASN A 136 -19.43 -70.02 94.23
CA ASN A 136 -20.56 -70.26 93.35
C ASN A 136 -20.13 -70.98 92.07
N ASP A 137 -19.00 -70.60 91.47
CA ASP A 137 -18.40 -71.27 90.31
C ASP A 137 -17.98 -72.71 90.66
N LEU A 138 -17.50 -72.94 91.88
CA LEU A 138 -17.19 -74.29 92.40
C LEU A 138 -18.48 -75.09 92.61
N LEU A 139 -19.52 -74.53 93.21
CA LEU A 139 -20.82 -75.19 93.38
C LEU A 139 -21.51 -75.45 92.03
N GLU A 140 -21.39 -74.54 91.06
CA GLU A 140 -21.82 -74.78 89.69
C GLU A 140 -20.96 -75.85 89.00
N ALA A 141 -19.65 -75.89 89.26
CA ALA A 141 -18.77 -76.93 88.73
C ALA A 141 -19.07 -78.31 89.36
N GLU A 142 -19.30 -78.38 90.67
CA GLU A 142 -19.69 -79.57 91.41
C GLU A 142 -21.08 -80.04 91.01
N THR A 143 -22.06 -79.16 90.80
CA THR A 143 -23.39 -79.54 90.29
C THR A 143 -23.35 -79.92 88.81
N ARG A 144 -22.51 -79.29 87.98
CA ARG A 144 -22.22 -79.76 86.61
C ARG A 144 -21.51 -81.11 86.63
N GLU A 145 -20.57 -81.35 87.54
CA GLU A 145 -19.90 -82.63 87.70
C GLU A 145 -20.86 -83.69 88.23
N PHE A 146 -21.76 -83.36 89.16
CA PHE A 146 -22.84 -84.26 89.60
C PHE A 146 -23.79 -84.58 88.45
N HIS A 147 -24.14 -83.59 87.62
CA HIS A 147 -25.00 -83.79 86.47
C HIS A 147 -24.31 -84.58 85.36
N VAL A 148 -23.01 -84.37 85.13
CA VAL A 148 -22.20 -85.12 84.15
C VAL A 148 -21.86 -86.53 84.65
N THR A 149 -21.62 -86.73 85.94
CA THR A 149 -21.44 -88.07 86.54
C THR A 149 -22.75 -88.83 86.56
N TYR A 150 -23.88 -88.20 86.90
CA TYR A 150 -25.22 -88.77 86.76
C TYR A 150 -25.54 -89.11 85.30
N GLN A 151 -25.31 -88.19 84.35
CA GLN A 151 -25.46 -88.50 82.91
C GLN A 151 -24.50 -89.62 82.46
N LEU A 152 -23.27 -89.68 82.98
CA LEU A 152 -22.35 -90.80 82.71
C LEU A 152 -22.80 -92.10 83.35
N GLU A 153 -23.45 -92.09 84.50
CA GLU A 153 -24.03 -93.28 85.12
C GLU A 153 -25.26 -93.73 84.34
N CYS A 154 -26.20 -92.84 84.02
CA CYS A 154 -27.31 -93.14 83.11
C CYS A 154 -26.80 -93.67 81.75
N LEU A 155 -25.79 -93.07 81.13
CA LEU A 155 -25.22 -93.55 79.87
C LEU A 155 -24.43 -94.86 80.03
N LYS A 156 -23.81 -95.13 81.19
CA LYS A 156 -23.18 -96.43 81.49
C LYS A 156 -24.24 -97.51 81.74
N GLU A 157 -25.37 -97.16 82.36
CA GLU A 157 -26.49 -98.05 82.63
C GLU A 157 -27.27 -98.34 81.35
N GLU A 158 -27.59 -97.33 80.54
CA GLU A 158 -28.10 -97.48 79.18
C GLU A 158 -27.15 -98.33 78.33
N LYS A 159 -25.84 -98.06 78.35
CA LYS A 159 -24.86 -98.91 77.67
C LYS A 159 -24.89 -100.34 78.21
N ARG A 160 -24.98 -100.56 79.53
CA ARG A 160 -25.06 -101.91 80.13
C ARG A 160 -26.40 -102.59 79.86
N CYS A 161 -27.47 -101.85 79.62
CA CYS A 161 -28.76 -102.37 79.17
C CYS A 161 -28.70 -102.73 77.68
N LEU A 162 -28.16 -101.86 76.82
CA LEU A 162 -27.95 -102.13 75.40
C LEU A 162 -26.97 -103.30 75.15
N GLU A 163 -25.90 -103.42 75.94
CA GLU A 163 -25.00 -104.59 75.91
C GLU A 163 -25.75 -105.89 76.30
N LYS A 164 -26.67 -105.84 77.28
CA LYS A 164 -27.54 -106.97 77.64
C LYS A 164 -28.66 -107.26 76.64
N GLU A 165 -29.17 -106.25 75.94
CA GLU A 165 -30.15 -106.39 74.86
C GLU A 165 -29.50 -106.96 73.59
N CYS A 166 -28.21 -106.69 73.37
CA CYS A 166 -27.43 -107.33 72.31
C CYS A 166 -27.08 -108.80 72.61
N GLU A 167 -26.95 -109.17 73.89
CA GLU A 167 -26.71 -110.55 74.33
C GLU A 167 -28.00 -111.39 74.51
N ALA A 168 -29.20 -110.79 74.38
CA ALA A 168 -30.50 -111.44 74.55
C ALA A 168 -31.46 -111.19 73.37
N THR A 169 -31.12 -111.72 72.19
CA THR A 169 -31.91 -111.58 70.95
C THR A 169 -33.26 -112.31 70.95
N PRO A 170 -34.24 -111.80 70.17
CA PRO A 170 -35.10 -112.69 69.38
C PRO A 170 -35.32 -112.26 67.91
N GLU A 171 -35.17 -113.25 67.01
CA GLU A 171 -35.66 -113.44 65.63
C GLU A 171 -35.59 -112.35 64.50
N PRO A 172 -35.39 -112.76 63.22
CA PRO A 172 -34.80 -111.86 62.21
C PRO A 172 -35.77 -111.07 61.32
N VAL A 173 -37.09 -111.27 61.44
CA VAL A 173 -38.06 -110.88 60.39
C VAL A 173 -38.53 -109.42 60.51
N GLU A 174 -38.69 -108.88 61.73
CA GLU A 174 -39.23 -107.52 61.93
C GLU A 174 -38.20 -106.40 61.67
N LEU A 175 -36.91 -106.72 61.78
CA LEU A 175 -35.82 -105.76 61.54
C LEU A 175 -35.76 -105.32 60.06
N ASP A 176 -36.08 -106.21 59.11
CA ASP A 176 -35.98 -105.91 57.68
C ASP A 176 -37.11 -104.98 57.18
N MET A 177 -38.24 -104.89 57.90
CA MET A 177 -39.31 -103.91 57.62
C MET A 177 -38.94 -102.52 58.14
N ARG A 178 -38.39 -102.41 59.36
CA ARG A 178 -37.90 -101.13 59.92
C ARG A 178 -36.68 -100.60 59.15
N ALA A 179 -35.83 -101.50 58.64
CA ALA A 179 -34.71 -101.13 57.78
C ALA A 179 -35.15 -100.59 56.40
N LYS A 180 -36.33 -100.93 55.90
CA LYS A 180 -36.88 -100.41 54.64
C LYS A 180 -37.47 -99.01 54.82
N SER A 181 -38.32 -98.80 55.82
CA SER A 181 -38.90 -97.47 56.09
C SER A 181 -37.83 -96.41 56.46
N LEU A 182 -36.78 -96.79 57.19
CA LEU A 182 -35.64 -95.90 57.46
C LEU A 182 -34.82 -95.59 56.20
N LYS A 183 -34.70 -96.54 55.25
CA LYS A 183 -34.05 -96.27 53.94
C LYS A 183 -34.88 -95.31 53.09
N GLU A 184 -36.20 -95.50 53.04
CA GLU A 184 -37.12 -94.63 52.31
C GLU A 184 -37.07 -93.18 52.85
N SER A 185 -37.16 -93.01 54.17
CA SER A 185 -36.99 -91.69 54.82
C SER A 185 -35.61 -91.07 54.56
N CYS A 186 -34.54 -91.88 54.57
CA CYS A 186 -33.20 -91.42 54.21
C CYS A 186 -33.07 -91.02 52.72
N GLU A 187 -33.82 -91.66 51.81
CA GLU A 187 -33.87 -91.29 50.41
C GLU A 187 -34.71 -90.03 50.15
N GLU A 188 -35.79 -89.82 50.91
CA GLU A 188 -36.57 -88.58 50.91
C GLU A 188 -35.71 -87.40 51.38
N LEU A 189 -35.04 -87.51 52.52
CA LEU A 189 -34.11 -86.49 53.01
C LEU A 189 -32.95 -86.23 52.02
N ARG A 190 -32.47 -87.26 51.30
CA ARG A 190 -31.46 -87.07 50.24
C ARG A 190 -32.03 -86.33 49.03
N LYS A 191 -33.28 -86.58 48.62
CA LYS A 191 -33.97 -85.85 47.55
C LYS A 191 -34.19 -84.39 47.97
N GLU A 192 -34.60 -84.14 49.21
CA GLU A 192 -34.83 -82.79 49.74
C GLU A 192 -33.51 -82.01 49.87
N VAL A 193 -32.42 -82.63 50.33
CA VAL A 193 -31.07 -82.04 50.32
C VAL A 193 -30.57 -81.78 48.89
N ALA A 194 -30.89 -82.65 47.92
CA ALA A 194 -30.57 -82.40 46.52
C ALA A 194 -31.35 -81.22 45.93
N GLN A 195 -32.65 -81.09 46.26
CA GLN A 195 -33.49 -79.96 45.89
C GLN A 195 -32.99 -78.65 46.50
N ARG A 196 -32.73 -78.60 47.82
CA ARG A 196 -32.14 -77.43 48.50
C ARG A 196 -30.77 -77.05 47.91
N ARG A 197 -29.95 -78.02 47.50
CA ARG A 197 -28.68 -77.77 46.77
C ARG A 197 -28.89 -77.26 45.35
N GLN A 198 -30.00 -77.62 44.68
CA GLN A 198 -30.39 -77.06 43.38
C GLN A 198 -30.83 -75.59 43.56
N GLU A 199 -31.70 -75.31 44.53
CA GLU A 199 -32.20 -73.97 44.86
C GLU A 199 -31.08 -73.01 45.25
N VAL A 200 -30.13 -73.46 46.08
CA VAL A 200 -28.94 -72.65 46.43
C VAL A 200 -28.09 -72.34 45.20
N ARG A 201 -27.97 -73.26 44.23
CA ARG A 201 -27.24 -73.01 42.97
C ARG A 201 -27.97 -72.01 42.09
N SER A 202 -29.28 -72.16 41.87
CA SER A 202 -30.06 -71.18 41.10
C SER A 202 -30.07 -69.79 41.75
N LEU A 203 -30.15 -69.71 43.09
CA LEU A 203 -30.07 -68.43 43.82
C LEU A 203 -28.68 -67.79 43.75
N LEU A 204 -27.61 -68.57 43.65
CA LEU A 204 -26.25 -68.05 43.41
C LEU A 204 -26.10 -67.56 41.96
N GLU A 205 -26.61 -68.29 40.98
CA GLU A 205 -26.64 -67.88 39.57
C GLU A 205 -27.47 -66.59 39.37
N ASP A 206 -28.65 -66.49 40.00
CA ASP A 206 -29.48 -65.28 40.04
C ASP A 206 -28.76 -64.11 40.71
N LYS A 207 -28.05 -64.36 41.82
CA LYS A 207 -27.24 -63.34 42.50
C LYS A 207 -26.11 -62.84 41.61
N GLU A 208 -25.40 -63.73 40.92
CA GLU A 208 -24.38 -63.34 39.95
C GLU A 208 -24.97 -62.59 38.74
N ALA A 209 -26.12 -63.01 38.23
CA ALA A 209 -26.81 -62.33 37.15
C ALA A 209 -27.21 -60.89 37.56
N ARG A 210 -27.78 -60.72 38.76
CA ARG A 210 -28.10 -59.41 39.34
C ARG A 210 -26.84 -58.56 39.57
N GLN A 211 -25.74 -59.14 40.05
CA GLN A 211 -24.46 -58.43 40.18
C GLN A 211 -23.91 -57.98 38.81
N LYS A 212 -24.00 -58.82 37.77
CA LYS A 212 -23.61 -58.49 36.40
C LYS A 212 -24.49 -57.39 35.79
N LEU A 213 -25.78 -57.32 36.15
CA LEU A 213 -26.70 -56.24 35.76
C LEU A 213 -26.37 -54.91 36.50
N MET A 214 -26.24 -54.94 37.82
CA MET A 214 -25.85 -53.76 38.63
C MET A 214 -24.53 -53.15 38.14
N ALA A 215 -23.54 -53.99 37.78
CA ALA A 215 -22.26 -53.54 37.24
C ALA A 215 -22.36 -52.92 35.83
N ARG A 216 -23.40 -53.24 35.05
CA ARG A 216 -23.69 -52.56 33.77
C ARG A 216 -24.37 -51.21 34.02
N GLU A 217 -25.41 -51.18 34.85
CA GLU A 217 -26.11 -49.95 35.21
C GLU A 217 -25.19 -48.91 35.86
N GLN A 218 -24.21 -49.35 36.66
CA GLN A 218 -23.18 -48.47 37.23
C GLN A 218 -22.27 -47.84 36.16
N ARG A 219 -21.86 -48.61 35.13
CA ARG A 219 -21.09 -48.06 33.99
C ARG A 219 -21.92 -47.07 33.19
N ASP A 220 -23.16 -47.42 32.86
CA ASP A 220 -24.08 -46.54 32.13
C ASP A 220 -24.35 -45.23 32.88
N LEU A 221 -24.34 -45.24 34.23
CA LEU A 221 -24.45 -44.05 35.06
C LEU A 221 -23.17 -43.19 35.04
N ASP A 222 -21.99 -43.80 35.02
CA ASP A 222 -20.72 -43.09 34.94
C ASP A 222 -20.48 -42.48 33.55
N ASP A 223 -20.81 -43.21 32.47
CA ASP A 223 -20.80 -42.66 31.10
C ASP A 223 -21.75 -41.44 30.99
N LYS A 224 -22.96 -41.51 31.56
CA LYS A 224 -23.89 -40.37 31.63
C LYS A 224 -23.33 -39.21 32.46
N ARG A 225 -22.63 -39.47 33.56
CA ARG A 225 -21.96 -38.43 34.37
C ARG A 225 -20.88 -37.72 33.57
N ASP A 226 -20.10 -38.43 32.77
CA ASP A 226 -19.02 -37.84 31.96
C ASP A 226 -19.57 -37.06 30.76
N ILE A 227 -20.65 -37.51 30.12
CA ILE A 227 -21.40 -36.70 29.15
C ILE A 227 -21.88 -35.38 29.79
N ILE A 228 -22.40 -35.42 31.01
CA ILE A 228 -22.85 -34.21 31.73
C ILE A 228 -21.67 -33.28 32.06
N LYS A 229 -20.49 -33.80 32.46
CA LYS A 229 -19.27 -32.99 32.67
C LYS A 229 -18.85 -32.30 31.37
N ASN A 230 -18.80 -33.04 30.26
CA ASN A 230 -18.40 -32.51 28.95
C ASN A 230 -19.37 -31.42 28.47
N LYS A 231 -20.69 -31.64 28.60
CA LYS A 231 -21.70 -30.62 28.23
C LYS A 231 -21.66 -29.38 29.13
N LYS A 232 -21.30 -29.50 30.41
CA LYS A 232 -21.03 -28.34 31.29
C LYS A 232 -19.77 -27.58 30.88
N ALA A 233 -18.72 -28.26 30.42
CA ALA A 233 -17.50 -27.62 29.92
C ALA A 233 -17.76 -26.86 28.60
N GLU A 234 -18.51 -27.44 27.67
CA GLU A 234 -18.96 -26.76 26.44
C GLU A 234 -19.78 -25.49 26.75
N LEU A 235 -20.71 -25.58 27.71
CA LEU A 235 -21.52 -24.43 28.14
C LEU A 235 -20.67 -23.29 28.72
N ALA A 236 -19.66 -23.63 29.54
CA ALA A 236 -18.74 -22.65 30.12
C ALA A 236 -17.89 -21.94 29.06
N GLN A 237 -17.48 -22.64 28.00
CA GLN A 237 -16.78 -22.03 26.87
C GLN A 237 -17.69 -21.06 26.09
N LEU A 238 -18.93 -21.47 25.79
CA LEU A 238 -19.91 -20.63 25.09
C LEU A 238 -20.26 -19.35 25.85
N LEU A 239 -20.34 -19.40 27.18
CA LEU A 239 -20.58 -18.22 28.03
C LEU A 239 -19.45 -17.16 27.99
N SER A 240 -18.25 -17.52 27.52
CA SER A 240 -17.13 -16.57 27.38
C SER A 240 -17.15 -15.76 26.07
N VAL A 241 -17.87 -16.26 25.05
CA VAL A 241 -17.90 -15.68 23.69
C VAL A 241 -18.49 -14.26 23.64
N PRO A 242 -19.59 -13.91 24.35
CA PRO A 242 -20.15 -12.55 24.31
C PRO A 242 -19.17 -11.46 24.77
N GLY A 243 -18.32 -11.76 25.75
CA GLY A 243 -17.29 -10.83 26.26
C GLY A 243 -16.12 -10.61 25.30
N GLN A 244 -15.88 -11.55 24.38
CA GLN A 244 -14.89 -11.40 23.30
C GLN A 244 -15.51 -10.59 22.15
N LEU A 245 -16.73 -10.93 21.73
CA LEU A 245 -17.48 -10.19 20.70
C LEU A 245 -17.68 -8.71 21.04
N GLY A 246 -17.92 -8.36 22.31
CA GLY A 246 -17.97 -6.95 22.74
C GLY A 246 -16.66 -6.20 22.47
N LYS A 247 -15.50 -6.81 22.81
CA LYS A 247 -14.18 -6.21 22.56
C LYS A 247 -13.83 -6.12 21.08
N GLU A 248 -14.23 -7.10 20.28
CA GLU A 248 -14.13 -7.05 18.82
C GLU A 248 -14.99 -5.91 18.23
N THR A 249 -16.22 -5.74 18.75
CA THR A 249 -17.14 -4.69 18.32
C THR A 249 -16.59 -3.29 18.64
N ASP A 250 -16.02 -3.10 19.83
CA ASP A 250 -15.33 -1.85 20.20
C ASP A 250 -14.11 -1.55 19.31
N ARG A 251 -13.33 -2.58 18.96
CA ARG A 251 -12.20 -2.44 18.01
C ARG A 251 -12.69 -2.03 16.61
N ILE A 252 -13.78 -2.61 16.14
CA ILE A 252 -14.41 -2.27 14.86
C ILE A 252 -14.95 -0.83 14.90
N ASN A 253 -15.63 -0.44 15.98
CA ASN A 253 -16.17 0.92 16.14
C ASN A 253 -15.07 1.99 16.20
N ARG A 254 -13.93 1.72 16.86
CA ARG A 254 -12.77 2.65 16.85
C ARG A 254 -12.18 2.79 15.45
N ARG A 255 -11.97 1.67 14.73
CA ARG A 255 -11.51 1.68 13.34
C ARG A 255 -12.49 2.42 12.41
N LYS A 256 -13.79 2.23 12.62
CA LYS A 256 -14.84 2.96 11.89
C LYS A 256 -14.73 4.46 12.13
N MET A 257 -14.65 4.93 13.38
CA MET A 257 -14.47 6.35 13.69
C MET A 257 -13.15 6.93 13.13
N GLU A 258 -12.06 6.16 13.11
CA GLU A 258 -10.81 6.58 12.47
C GLU A 258 -10.96 6.74 10.96
N VAL A 259 -11.68 5.82 10.29
CA VAL A 259 -11.98 5.91 8.86
C VAL A 259 -12.92 7.08 8.56
N GLU A 260 -13.96 7.29 9.35
CA GLU A 260 -14.89 8.42 9.22
C GLU A 260 -14.18 9.77 9.40
N LYS A 261 -13.25 9.87 10.38
CA LYS A 261 -12.40 11.06 10.54
C LYS A 261 -11.44 11.27 9.36
N ARG A 262 -10.88 10.19 8.79
CA ARG A 262 -10.04 10.27 7.58
C ARG A 262 -10.85 10.66 6.35
N MET A 263 -12.07 10.16 6.19
CA MET A 263 -12.99 10.59 5.13
C MET A 263 -13.32 12.07 5.26
N ALA A 264 -13.75 12.54 6.44
CA ALA A 264 -14.05 13.96 6.66
C ALA A 264 -12.83 14.87 6.40
N ALA A 265 -11.62 14.44 6.77
CA ALA A 265 -10.39 15.16 6.45
C ALA A 265 -10.07 15.18 4.94
N LEU A 266 -10.31 14.08 4.23
CA LEU A 266 -10.16 14.01 2.77
C LEU A 266 -11.21 14.84 2.05
N ASP A 267 -12.47 14.84 2.50
CA ASP A 267 -13.55 15.67 1.96
C ASP A 267 -13.25 17.17 2.17
N GLN A 268 -12.71 17.53 3.34
CA GLN A 268 -12.22 18.88 3.59
C GLN A 268 -11.08 19.25 2.63
N GLN A 269 -10.07 18.40 2.48
CA GLN A 269 -8.97 18.62 1.51
C GLN A 269 -9.47 18.72 0.06
N LEU A 270 -10.44 17.90 -0.35
CA LEU A 270 -11.07 17.99 -1.67
C LEU A 270 -11.81 19.32 -1.84
N SER A 271 -12.51 19.81 -0.81
CA SER A 271 -13.17 21.11 -0.85
C SER A 271 -12.17 22.28 -0.94
N GLU A 272 -11.04 22.18 -0.24
CA GLU A 272 -9.96 23.18 -0.29
C GLU A 272 -9.26 23.17 -1.66
N MET A 273 -8.96 22.00 -2.22
CA MET A 273 -8.40 21.86 -3.56
C MET A 273 -9.37 22.36 -4.65
N ALA A 274 -10.66 22.07 -4.54
CA ALA A 274 -11.69 22.60 -5.44
C ALA A 274 -11.82 24.14 -5.35
N ALA A 275 -11.67 24.72 -4.15
CA ALA A 275 -11.63 26.17 -3.97
C ALA A 275 -10.36 26.80 -4.56
N GLN A 276 -9.20 26.14 -4.44
CA GLN A 276 -7.95 26.55 -5.09
C GLN A 276 -8.04 26.44 -6.62
N GLN A 277 -8.66 25.39 -7.14
CA GLN A 277 -8.94 25.23 -8.57
C GLN A 277 -9.80 26.40 -9.08
N LYS A 278 -10.93 26.72 -8.44
CA LYS A 278 -11.76 27.87 -8.84
C LYS A 278 -11.01 29.20 -8.80
N LYS A 279 -10.13 29.42 -7.82
CA LYS A 279 -9.28 30.62 -7.75
C LYS A 279 -8.25 30.70 -8.89
N THR A 280 -7.61 29.58 -9.22
CA THR A 280 -6.64 29.52 -10.33
C THR A 280 -7.33 29.65 -11.69
N GLU A 281 -8.48 29.03 -11.90
CA GLU A 281 -9.32 29.22 -13.10
C GLU A 281 -9.73 30.69 -13.28
N ALA A 282 -10.16 31.37 -12.22
CA ALA A 282 -10.50 32.80 -12.27
C ALA A 282 -9.28 33.66 -12.61
N HIS A 283 -8.11 33.35 -12.04
CA HIS A 283 -6.87 34.05 -12.35
C HIS A 283 -6.41 33.83 -13.80
N CYS A 284 -6.54 32.60 -14.33
CA CYS A 284 -6.28 32.31 -15.74
C CYS A 284 -7.18 33.12 -16.68
N ARG A 285 -8.48 33.26 -16.37
CA ARG A 285 -9.41 34.10 -17.16
C ARG A 285 -9.00 35.58 -17.15
N SER A 286 -8.60 36.13 -16.00
CA SER A 286 -8.05 37.50 -15.89
C SER A 286 -6.80 37.68 -16.77
N LEU A 287 -5.86 36.73 -16.71
CA LEU A 287 -4.64 36.76 -17.53
C LEU A 287 -4.94 36.62 -19.04
N GLU A 288 -5.98 35.90 -19.43
CA GLU A 288 -6.45 35.82 -20.82
C GLU A 288 -7.11 37.13 -21.30
N GLU A 289 -7.77 37.86 -20.40
CA GLU A 289 -8.33 39.19 -20.66
C GLU A 289 -7.21 40.24 -20.83
N GLU A 290 -6.27 40.29 -19.88
CA GLU A 290 -5.06 41.12 -19.95
C GLU A 290 -4.24 40.80 -21.22
N LYS A 291 -4.06 39.53 -21.57
CA LYS A 291 -3.40 39.12 -22.83
C LYS A 291 -4.14 39.63 -24.06
N ARG A 292 -5.48 39.55 -24.09
CA ARG A 292 -6.29 40.08 -25.21
C ARG A 292 -6.20 41.60 -25.32
N GLU A 293 -6.08 42.30 -24.20
CA GLU A 293 -5.88 43.75 -24.18
C GLU A 293 -4.48 44.16 -24.65
N VAL A 294 -3.43 43.52 -24.16
CA VAL A 294 -2.04 43.74 -24.62
C VAL A 294 -1.89 43.41 -26.11
N MET A 295 -2.56 42.37 -26.62
CA MET A 295 -2.59 42.08 -28.07
C MET A 295 -3.21 43.24 -28.87
N ARG A 296 -4.36 43.77 -28.43
CA ARG A 296 -4.97 44.98 -29.03
C ARG A 296 -4.06 46.20 -28.97
N GLU A 297 -3.34 46.43 -27.87
CA GLU A 297 -2.34 47.50 -27.80
C GLU A 297 -1.19 47.31 -28.79
N VAL A 298 -0.70 46.07 -28.94
CA VAL A 298 0.40 45.75 -29.86
C VAL A 298 -0.05 45.93 -31.32
N GLU A 299 -1.27 45.53 -31.66
CA GLU A 299 -1.87 45.76 -32.98
C GLU A 299 -2.05 47.26 -33.26
N GLY A 300 -2.56 48.03 -32.30
CA GLY A 300 -2.65 49.49 -32.42
C GLY A 300 -1.29 50.17 -32.58
N ARG A 301 -0.28 49.76 -31.81
CA ARG A 301 1.10 50.27 -31.96
C ARG A 301 1.73 49.88 -33.29
N ARG A 302 1.47 48.67 -33.82
CA ARG A 302 1.90 48.26 -35.17
C ARG A 302 1.29 49.15 -36.25
N ALA A 303 -0.03 49.38 -36.20
CA ALA A 303 -0.71 50.26 -37.15
C ALA A 303 -0.12 51.70 -37.15
N HIS A 304 0.21 52.24 -35.97
CA HIS A 304 0.92 53.53 -35.86
C HIS A 304 2.33 53.51 -36.45
N VAL A 305 3.11 52.44 -36.23
CA VAL A 305 4.45 52.30 -36.84
C VAL A 305 4.35 52.22 -38.36
N GLU A 306 3.45 51.39 -38.91
CA GLU A 306 3.25 51.30 -40.36
C GLU A 306 2.76 52.63 -40.96
N ALA A 307 1.95 53.42 -40.25
CA ALA A 307 1.56 54.76 -40.68
C ALA A 307 2.77 55.70 -40.75
N ALA A 308 3.60 55.72 -39.70
CA ALA A 308 4.83 56.52 -39.67
C ALA A 308 5.87 56.07 -40.71
N GLU A 309 5.96 54.77 -41.02
CA GLU A 309 6.81 54.24 -42.09
C GLU A 309 6.32 54.66 -43.49
N ARG A 310 5.00 54.70 -43.71
CA ARG A 310 4.41 55.25 -44.95
C ARG A 310 4.68 56.74 -45.08
N GLU A 311 4.48 57.52 -44.02
CA GLU A 311 4.80 58.96 -43.99
C GLU A 311 6.29 59.22 -44.23
N HIS A 312 7.18 58.46 -43.58
CA HIS A 312 8.62 58.55 -43.80
C HIS A 312 9.01 58.22 -45.25
N SER A 313 8.39 57.18 -45.83
CA SER A 313 8.60 56.81 -47.24
C SER A 313 8.16 57.92 -48.19
N MET A 314 7.00 58.55 -47.94
CA MET A 314 6.54 59.71 -48.70
C MET A 314 7.53 60.88 -48.61
N LEU A 315 7.91 61.28 -47.39
CA LEU A 315 8.89 62.36 -47.18
C LEU A 315 10.25 62.04 -47.82
N GLN A 316 10.67 60.77 -47.84
CA GLN A 316 11.91 60.36 -48.50
C GLN A 316 11.82 60.48 -50.03
N THR A 317 10.66 60.18 -50.64
CA THR A 317 10.44 60.44 -52.07
C THR A 317 10.41 61.95 -52.36
N GLU A 318 9.73 62.76 -51.55
CA GLU A 318 9.72 64.22 -51.70
C GLU A 318 11.11 64.83 -51.58
N GLN A 319 11.93 64.36 -50.62
CA GLN A 319 13.33 64.78 -50.48
C GLN A 319 14.16 64.43 -51.72
N ASN A 320 13.95 63.26 -52.32
CA ASN A 320 14.66 62.85 -53.54
C ASN A 320 14.22 63.72 -54.74
N MET A 321 12.92 63.94 -54.92
CA MET A 321 12.40 64.87 -55.94
C MET A 321 12.92 66.31 -55.73
N ALA A 322 13.14 66.74 -54.49
CA ALA A 322 13.73 68.05 -54.19
C ALA A 322 15.22 68.11 -54.58
N LYS A 323 16.01 67.06 -54.30
CA LYS A 323 17.42 66.95 -54.74
C LYS A 323 17.52 66.95 -56.28
N GLU A 324 16.64 66.24 -56.98
CA GLU A 324 16.61 66.25 -58.45
C GLU A 324 16.30 67.64 -59.01
N LYS A 325 15.32 68.35 -58.42
CA LYS A 325 15.04 69.76 -58.75
C LYS A 325 16.24 70.68 -58.48
N GLU A 326 16.97 70.48 -57.38
CA GLU A 326 18.18 71.23 -57.07
C GLU A 326 19.29 70.99 -58.12
N VAL A 327 19.51 69.73 -58.51
CA VAL A 327 20.48 69.37 -59.58
C VAL A 327 20.11 70.02 -60.91
N LEU A 328 18.82 70.02 -61.28
CA LEU A 328 18.32 70.72 -62.48
C LEU A 328 18.55 72.24 -62.40
N LEU A 329 18.26 72.87 -61.27
CA LEU A 329 18.49 74.31 -61.05
C LEU A 329 19.98 74.67 -61.06
N LEU A 330 20.86 73.81 -60.53
CA LEU A 330 22.32 73.98 -60.61
C LEU A 330 22.81 73.88 -62.07
N GLY A 331 22.27 72.95 -62.85
CA GLY A 331 22.53 72.84 -64.30
C GLY A 331 22.11 74.11 -65.05
N GLN A 332 20.90 74.61 -64.79
CA GLN A 332 20.41 75.88 -65.35
C GLN A 332 21.29 77.07 -64.94
N ARG A 333 21.74 77.13 -63.68
CA ARG A 333 22.68 78.18 -63.23
C ARG A 333 24.01 78.11 -63.99
N GLY A 334 24.58 76.92 -64.17
CA GLY A 334 25.80 76.72 -64.95
C GLY A 334 25.66 77.17 -66.41
N MET A 335 24.52 76.90 -67.04
CA MET A 335 24.22 77.43 -68.38
C MET A 335 24.15 78.97 -68.41
N LEU A 336 23.50 79.58 -67.41
CA LEU A 336 23.43 81.04 -67.29
C LEU A 336 24.81 81.67 -67.05
N ASP A 337 25.65 81.05 -66.23
CA ASP A 337 27.03 81.49 -65.98
C ASP A 337 27.88 81.43 -67.27
N ILE A 338 27.72 80.39 -68.09
CA ILE A 338 28.36 80.28 -69.41
C ILE A 338 27.86 81.40 -70.35
N ASN A 339 26.55 81.63 -70.41
CA ASN A 339 25.95 82.69 -71.24
C ASN A 339 26.42 84.09 -70.80
N ILE A 340 26.49 84.36 -69.49
CA ILE A 340 27.06 85.60 -68.94
C ILE A 340 28.54 85.72 -69.33
N GLY A 341 29.30 84.63 -69.28
CA GLY A 341 30.69 84.58 -69.77
C GLY A 341 30.82 84.97 -71.24
N GLN A 342 29.97 84.42 -72.11
CA GLN A 342 29.90 84.78 -73.54
C GLN A 342 29.56 86.27 -73.72
N CYS A 343 28.51 86.77 -73.09
CA CYS A 343 28.13 88.19 -73.10
C CYS A 343 29.26 89.13 -72.63
N ILE A 344 30.06 88.71 -71.64
CA ILE A 344 31.22 89.48 -71.17
C ILE A 344 32.36 89.49 -72.22
N VAL A 345 32.60 88.37 -72.89
CA VAL A 345 33.59 88.29 -73.99
C VAL A 345 33.14 89.14 -75.18
N GLU A 346 31.86 89.06 -75.56
CA GLU A 346 31.26 89.89 -76.60
C GLU A 346 31.36 91.38 -76.27
N LYS A 347 30.97 91.79 -75.05
CA LYS A 347 31.12 93.16 -74.55
C LYS A 347 32.57 93.65 -74.65
N LYS A 348 33.55 92.81 -74.27
CA LYS A 348 34.99 93.11 -74.43
C LYS A 348 35.38 93.25 -75.91
N SER A 349 34.83 92.43 -76.81
CA SER A 349 35.08 92.53 -78.26
C SER A 349 34.50 93.83 -78.87
N VAL A 350 33.29 94.22 -78.46
CA VAL A 350 32.61 95.44 -78.91
C VAL A 350 33.33 96.66 -78.37
N HIS A 351 33.75 96.65 -77.10
CA HIS A 351 34.51 97.74 -76.50
C HIS A 351 35.89 97.93 -77.18
N LYS A 352 36.58 96.83 -77.55
CA LYS A 352 37.82 96.91 -78.35
C LYS A 352 37.57 97.51 -79.74
N ARG A 353 36.50 97.11 -80.43
CA ARG A 353 36.08 97.69 -81.72
C ARG A 353 35.74 99.17 -81.60
N LEU A 354 34.98 99.57 -80.58
CA LEU A 354 34.64 100.96 -80.30
C LEU A 354 35.90 101.80 -80.03
N ALA A 355 36.83 101.31 -79.21
CA ALA A 355 38.08 102.00 -78.92
C ALA A 355 39.01 102.12 -80.17
N TRP A 356 38.95 101.16 -81.10
CA TRP A 356 39.64 101.27 -82.39
C TRP A 356 38.96 102.32 -83.29
N ASN A 357 37.64 102.27 -83.45
CA ASN A 357 36.87 103.27 -84.18
C ASN A 357 37.09 104.69 -83.63
N GLN A 358 37.15 104.85 -82.30
CA GLN A 358 37.42 106.14 -81.64
C GLN A 358 38.80 106.69 -82.03
N ARG A 359 39.83 105.84 -82.07
CA ARG A 359 41.20 106.25 -82.47
C ARG A 359 41.27 106.63 -83.94
N GLU A 360 40.56 105.90 -84.81
CA GLU A 360 40.50 106.22 -86.24
C GLU A 360 39.70 107.52 -86.48
N HIS A 361 38.60 107.74 -85.77
CA HIS A 361 37.90 109.03 -85.73
C HIS A 361 38.82 110.17 -85.27
N ASP A 362 39.55 109.99 -84.17
CA ASP A 362 40.48 111.02 -83.66
C ASP A 362 41.66 111.26 -84.61
N ARG A 363 42.08 110.25 -85.38
CA ARG A 363 43.05 110.39 -86.47
C ARG A 363 42.45 111.22 -87.61
N GLN A 364 41.27 110.86 -88.12
CA GLN A 364 40.55 111.61 -89.15
C GLN A 364 40.28 113.06 -88.73
N LEU A 365 39.94 113.31 -87.46
CA LEU A 365 39.76 114.65 -86.90
C LEU A 365 41.07 115.47 -86.89
N ARG A 366 42.23 114.83 -86.68
CA ARG A 366 43.55 115.48 -86.78
C ARG A 366 43.94 115.75 -88.22
N GLU A 367 43.64 114.83 -89.14
CA GLU A 367 43.82 115.03 -90.58
C GLU A 367 42.93 116.20 -91.08
N LEU A 368 41.65 116.23 -90.68
CA LEU A 368 40.73 117.34 -90.95
C LEU A 368 41.27 118.67 -90.41
N LYS A 369 41.66 118.75 -89.13
CA LYS A 369 42.24 119.97 -88.53
C LYS A 369 43.53 120.43 -89.24
N LYS A 370 44.33 119.50 -89.77
CA LYS A 370 45.50 119.85 -90.58
C LYS A 370 45.09 120.46 -91.92
N VAL A 371 44.06 119.93 -92.57
CA VAL A 371 43.48 120.49 -93.80
C VAL A 371 42.80 121.84 -93.54
N GLU A 372 42.07 122.01 -92.43
CA GLU A 372 41.49 123.30 -92.00
C GLU A 372 42.58 124.35 -91.75
N LEU A 373 43.71 123.96 -91.14
CA LEU A 373 44.85 124.87 -90.94
C LEU A 373 45.53 125.21 -92.27
N GLN A 374 45.70 124.25 -93.18
CA GLN A 374 46.21 124.51 -94.53
C GLN A 374 45.28 125.44 -95.32
N LEU A 375 43.96 125.28 -95.17
CA LEU A 375 42.96 126.17 -95.74
C LEU A 375 43.04 127.59 -95.15
N ARG A 376 43.23 127.72 -93.82
CA ARG A 376 43.46 129.02 -93.18
C ARG A 376 44.74 129.70 -93.66
N VAL A 377 45.84 128.97 -93.77
CA VAL A 377 47.11 129.52 -94.32
C VAL A 377 46.93 129.94 -95.78
N ALA A 378 46.16 129.19 -96.58
CA ALA A 378 45.81 129.60 -97.94
C ALA A 378 44.90 130.85 -97.97
N GLN A 379 43.96 130.99 -97.02
CA GLN A 379 43.13 132.19 -96.86
C GLN A 379 43.95 133.39 -96.37
N GLU A 380 44.93 133.20 -95.49
CA GLU A 380 45.84 134.26 -95.04
C GLU A 380 46.81 134.68 -96.16
N ALA A 381 47.29 133.75 -96.99
CA ALA A 381 48.06 134.05 -98.19
C ALA A 381 47.23 134.75 -99.30
N LEU A 382 45.91 134.58 -99.29
CA LEU A 382 45.01 135.32 -100.17
C LEU A 382 44.94 136.81 -99.79
N VAL A 383 45.13 137.18 -98.52
CA VAL A 383 45.00 138.58 -98.05
C VAL A 383 46.04 139.52 -98.68
N PRO A 384 47.35 139.24 -98.73
CA PRO A 384 48.31 140.05 -99.49
C PRO A 384 47.97 140.13 -100.99
N THR A 385 47.42 139.06 -101.57
CA THR A 385 47.04 139.00 -102.98
C THR A 385 45.82 139.88 -103.26
N GLN A 386 44.86 139.92 -102.33
CA GLN A 386 43.71 140.84 -102.34
C GLN A 386 44.14 142.29 -102.09
N GLN A 387 45.07 142.55 -101.17
CA GLN A 387 45.62 143.89 -100.93
C GLN A 387 46.38 144.42 -102.16
N LEU A 388 47.10 143.56 -102.89
CA LEU A 388 47.72 143.95 -104.17
C LEU A 388 46.65 144.25 -105.24
N HIS A 389 45.56 143.49 -105.27
CA HIS A 389 44.42 143.76 -106.15
C HIS A 389 43.72 145.09 -105.80
N ASP A 390 43.50 145.39 -104.52
CA ASP A 390 42.87 146.64 -104.05
C ASP A 390 43.80 147.86 -104.20
N GLN A 391 45.11 147.69 -104.12
CA GLN A 391 46.10 148.73 -104.52
C GLN A 391 46.08 148.96 -106.03
N THR A 392 45.93 147.90 -106.83
CA THR A 392 45.75 148.03 -108.29
C THR A 392 44.39 148.65 -108.63
N ARG A 393 43.36 148.42 -107.82
CA ARG A 393 42.00 148.97 -108.02
C ARG A 393 41.89 150.44 -107.64
N SER A 394 42.49 150.84 -106.51
CA SER A 394 42.54 152.24 -106.07
C SER A 394 43.40 153.15 -106.96
N THR A 395 44.29 152.58 -107.78
CA THR A 395 44.99 153.33 -108.83
C THR A 395 44.18 153.50 -110.13
N TRP A 396 43.06 152.79 -110.31
CA TRP A 396 42.12 153.00 -111.42
C TRP A 396 41.00 154.00 -111.10
N ASP A 397 40.56 154.09 -109.85
CA ASP A 397 39.41 154.92 -109.44
C ASP A 397 39.75 156.40 -109.13
N ALA A 398 40.97 156.87 -109.46
CA ALA A 398 41.49 158.19 -109.05
C ALA A 398 42.13 159.04 -110.19
N LEU A 399 41.47 159.13 -111.35
CA LEU A 399 41.74 160.15 -112.39
C LEU A 399 40.45 160.92 -112.77
N PRO A 400 40.52 162.21 -113.16
CA PRO A 400 39.41 163.15 -112.92
C PRO A 400 38.69 163.66 -114.19
N LYS A 401 37.57 164.37 -113.98
CA LYS A 401 36.93 165.27 -114.97
C LYS A 401 37.13 166.73 -114.52
N GLY A 402 37.32 167.64 -115.48
CA GLY A 402 37.52 169.09 -115.27
C GLY A 402 36.25 169.84 -114.82
N ASP A 403 36.23 171.18 -114.70
CA ASP A 403 37.08 172.26 -115.26
C ASP A 403 37.28 173.39 -114.20
N GLY A 404 38.07 174.47 -114.34
CA GLY A 404 39.00 174.97 -115.38
C GLY A 404 39.41 176.45 -115.12
N ILE A 405 40.35 176.96 -115.94
CA ILE A 405 40.82 178.38 -116.14
C ILE A 405 42.07 178.77 -115.28
N LEU A 406 43.33 178.77 -115.74
CA LEU A 406 44.05 179.53 -116.80
C LEU A 406 44.03 181.07 -116.62
N ASN A 407 45.15 181.76 -116.38
CA ASN A 407 46.30 181.76 -117.29
C ASN A 407 47.69 181.84 -116.65
N ARG A 408 48.61 181.14 -117.31
CA ARG A 408 50.07 181.22 -117.22
C ARG A 408 50.58 182.58 -117.73
N ARG A 409 51.51 183.24 -117.00
CA ARG A 409 52.64 184.08 -117.51
C ARG A 409 53.30 184.84 -116.34
N GLN A 410 54.62 185.02 -116.40
CA GLN A 410 55.45 185.84 -115.49
C GLN A 410 55.51 185.29 -114.04
N GLU A 411 56.30 184.26 -113.68
CA GLU A 411 57.68 183.96 -114.11
C GLU A 411 58.56 185.23 -113.93
N LEU A 412 59.47 185.35 -112.95
CA LEU A 412 60.36 184.35 -112.33
C LEU A 412 60.81 184.72 -110.89
N GLN A 413 61.55 183.78 -110.31
CA GLN A 413 62.64 183.95 -109.34
C GLN A 413 63.29 185.36 -109.39
N LEU A 414 63.43 186.04 -108.25
CA LEU A 414 64.68 186.03 -107.46
C LEU A 414 65.95 186.23 -108.30
N GLU A 415 66.64 187.33 -108.00
CA GLU A 415 68.05 187.59 -108.33
C GLU A 415 68.44 187.53 -109.82
N VAL A 416 68.87 188.68 -110.35
CA VAL A 416 70.31 188.91 -110.51
C VAL A 416 70.53 190.40 -110.77
N GLU A 417 71.37 190.94 -109.90
CA GLU A 417 72.41 191.94 -110.11
C GLU A 417 72.64 192.50 -111.53
N LYS A 418 73.27 193.68 -111.59
CA LYS A 418 73.72 194.37 -112.81
C LYS A 418 72.49 194.80 -113.63
N LEU A 419 72.11 196.07 -113.58
CA LEU A 419 72.98 197.22 -113.84
C LEU A 419 72.86 198.22 -112.66
N LYS A 420 73.89 198.54 -111.87
CA LYS A 420 75.20 199.11 -112.25
C LYS A 420 75.07 200.16 -113.36
N ARG A 421 75.27 201.43 -112.98
CA ARG A 421 75.48 202.62 -113.85
C ARG A 421 74.16 203.19 -114.41
N ASN A 422 73.77 204.43 -114.17
CA ASN A 422 74.59 205.60 -113.81
C ASN A 422 73.97 206.56 -112.79
N TRP A 423 74.86 207.11 -111.99
CA TRP A 423 74.87 208.49 -111.53
C TRP A 423 75.09 209.42 -112.73
N ILE A 424 74.10 210.24 -113.06
CA ILE A 424 74.13 211.61 -113.61
C ILE A 424 72.63 212.00 -113.69
N ASP A 425 72.11 213.01 -112.99
CA ASP A 425 72.72 213.97 -112.06
C ASP A 425 71.63 214.53 -111.09
N GLN A 426 71.94 214.80 -109.80
CA GLN A 426 72.11 216.13 -109.16
C GLN A 426 70.87 217.07 -109.17
N ARG A 427 70.62 218.02 -108.25
CA ARG A 427 71.23 218.58 -107.01
C ARG A 427 70.05 219.21 -106.18
N SER A 428 70.13 219.74 -104.95
CA SER A 428 70.95 220.83 -104.35
C SER A 428 70.65 220.92 -102.83
N ALA A 429 71.62 221.01 -101.89
CA ALA A 429 72.31 222.23 -101.39
C ALA A 429 71.40 223.21 -100.59
N THR A 430 71.71 223.91 -99.47
CA THR A 430 72.64 223.86 -98.30
C THR A 430 72.65 225.27 -97.63
N GLN A 431 72.81 225.34 -96.29
CA GLN A 431 73.55 226.38 -95.52
C GLN A 431 72.95 227.76 -95.09
N VAL A 432 73.52 228.24 -93.95
CA VAL A 432 73.42 229.56 -93.25
C VAL A 432 72.20 229.74 -92.32
N GLU A 433 72.23 229.53 -90.99
CA GLU A 433 73.23 229.06 -90.01
C GLU A 433 74.38 229.99 -89.53
N ALA A 434 74.39 231.28 -89.85
CA ALA A 434 75.40 232.22 -89.29
C ALA A 434 75.00 232.93 -87.97
N GLN A 435 73.75 232.81 -87.51
CA GLN A 435 73.25 233.47 -86.28
C GLN A 435 73.16 232.52 -85.05
N LEU A 436 73.63 231.28 -85.18
CA LEU A 436 73.36 230.18 -84.23
C LEU A 436 74.01 230.28 -82.84
N VAL A 437 75.02 231.14 -82.66
CA VAL A 437 75.96 231.00 -81.52
C VAL A 437 75.41 231.50 -80.17
N GLU A 438 74.50 232.50 -80.15
CA GLU A 438 73.99 233.06 -78.89
C GLU A 438 72.92 232.21 -78.19
N GLN A 439 72.27 231.26 -78.88
CA GLN A 439 71.16 230.49 -78.30
C GLN A 439 71.62 229.22 -77.56
N CYS A 440 72.74 228.60 -77.96
CA CYS A 440 73.17 227.30 -77.44
C CYS A 440 73.50 227.28 -75.94
N VAL A 441 74.02 228.38 -75.38
CA VAL A 441 74.53 228.43 -73.99
C VAL A 441 73.42 228.25 -72.92
N LYS A 442 72.15 228.49 -73.25
CA LYS A 442 71.04 228.36 -72.28
C LYS A 442 70.51 226.93 -72.10
N GLN A 443 70.63 226.07 -73.11
CA GLN A 443 69.98 224.74 -73.09
C GLN A 443 70.75 223.68 -72.29
N GLU A 444 72.09 223.76 -72.21
CA GLU A 444 72.89 222.76 -71.48
C GLU A 444 72.58 222.68 -69.97
N GLN A 445 72.22 223.81 -69.34
CA GLN A 445 72.03 223.86 -67.89
C GLN A 445 70.76 223.14 -67.40
N GLU A 446 69.79 222.88 -68.28
CA GLU A 446 68.55 222.18 -67.91
C GLU A 446 68.75 220.65 -67.90
N LEU A 447 69.44 220.11 -68.92
CA LEU A 447 69.69 218.67 -69.10
C LEU A 447 70.45 218.03 -67.94
N VAL A 448 71.38 218.75 -67.30
CA VAL A 448 72.17 218.23 -66.17
C VAL A 448 71.28 217.88 -64.96
N ARG A 449 70.18 218.61 -64.72
CA ARG A 449 69.31 218.37 -63.56
C ARG A 449 68.50 217.10 -63.69
N GLU A 450 68.10 216.72 -64.91
CA GLU A 450 67.31 215.52 -65.17
C GLU A 450 68.14 214.23 -64.98
N SER A 451 69.43 214.27 -65.34
CA SER A 451 70.37 213.15 -65.17
C SER A 451 70.51 212.66 -63.71
N HIS A 452 70.35 213.56 -62.74
CA HIS A 452 70.45 213.20 -61.32
C HIS A 452 69.22 212.44 -60.82
N ARG A 453 67.99 212.90 -61.16
CA ARG A 453 66.73 212.23 -60.74
C ARG A 453 66.68 210.77 -61.19
N ARG A 454 67.10 210.48 -62.43
CA ARG A 454 67.10 209.11 -62.98
C ARG A 454 68.04 208.13 -62.26
N ARG A 455 69.09 208.61 -61.58
CA ARG A 455 70.02 207.75 -60.83
C ARG A 455 69.45 207.28 -59.49
N GLU A 456 68.64 208.11 -58.83
CA GLU A 456 67.99 207.76 -57.56
C GLU A 456 66.88 206.71 -57.76
N GLU A 457 66.07 206.87 -58.81
CA GLU A 457 65.06 205.88 -59.24
C GLU A 457 65.69 204.49 -59.44
N LEU A 458 66.82 204.42 -60.15
CA LEU A 458 67.55 203.18 -60.45
C LEU A 458 68.09 202.48 -59.18
N HIS A 459 68.57 203.24 -58.19
CA HIS A 459 69.02 202.68 -56.91
C HIS A 459 67.84 202.07 -56.12
N SER A 460 66.69 202.75 -56.08
CA SER A 460 65.50 202.25 -55.38
C SER A 460 65.00 200.91 -55.96
N LEU A 461 65.04 200.75 -57.29
CA LEU A 461 64.66 199.53 -58.00
C LEU A 461 65.58 198.36 -57.66
N ASN A 462 66.91 198.58 -57.61
CA ASN A 462 67.88 197.54 -57.26
C ASN A 462 67.67 196.97 -55.86
N CYS A 463 67.40 197.83 -54.86
CA CYS A 463 67.09 197.39 -53.50
C CYS A 463 65.82 196.52 -53.44
N LEU A 464 64.80 196.89 -54.21
CA LEU A 464 63.55 196.13 -54.33
C LEU A 464 63.77 194.74 -54.96
N THR A 465 64.62 194.63 -55.98
CA THR A 465 64.98 193.33 -56.58
C THR A 465 65.74 192.42 -55.62
N GLN A 466 66.62 192.97 -54.77
CA GLN A 466 67.37 192.20 -53.78
C GLN A 466 66.43 191.56 -52.74
N ILE A 467 65.54 192.36 -52.14
CA ILE A 467 64.54 191.87 -51.16
C ILE A 467 63.67 190.76 -51.78
N LYS A 468 63.28 190.89 -53.05
CA LYS A 468 62.52 189.86 -53.76
C LYS A 468 63.35 188.64 -54.18
N ALA A 469 64.68 188.69 -54.19
CA ALA A 469 65.51 187.50 -54.30
C ALA A 469 65.53 186.73 -52.97
N ASP A 470 65.78 187.43 -51.86
CA ASP A 470 65.88 186.84 -50.51
C ASP A 470 64.56 186.19 -50.07
N GLU A 471 63.40 186.85 -50.32
CA GLU A 471 62.07 186.28 -50.07
C GLU A 471 61.83 184.95 -50.81
N ARG A 472 62.33 184.82 -52.05
CA ARG A 472 62.20 183.59 -52.84
C ARG A 472 63.10 182.49 -52.29
N GLU A 473 64.32 182.83 -51.89
CA GLU A 473 65.24 181.83 -51.33
C GLU A 473 64.76 181.31 -49.97
N GLN A 474 64.25 182.19 -49.11
CA GLN A 474 63.68 181.77 -47.82
C GLN A 474 62.47 180.84 -48.00
N LYS A 475 61.53 181.19 -48.90
CA LYS A 475 60.38 180.32 -49.23
C LYS A 475 60.79 178.99 -49.85
N SER A 476 61.84 178.96 -50.67
CA SER A 476 62.41 177.72 -51.21
C SER A 476 62.97 176.83 -50.10
N ARG A 477 63.74 177.39 -49.17
CA ARG A 477 64.29 176.68 -48.00
C ARG A 477 63.18 176.14 -47.09
N GLU A 478 62.08 176.87 -46.91
CA GLU A 478 60.90 176.41 -46.16
C GLU A 478 60.15 175.27 -46.89
N LEU A 479 59.94 175.38 -48.20
CA LEU A 479 59.34 174.33 -49.03
C LEU A 479 60.14 173.02 -48.93
N VAL A 480 61.47 173.08 -49.08
CA VAL A 480 62.34 171.89 -48.97
C VAL A 480 62.25 171.27 -47.55
N LYS A 481 62.25 172.08 -46.49
CA LYS A 481 62.06 171.58 -45.11
C LYS A 481 60.69 170.91 -44.92
N ALA A 482 59.63 171.47 -45.46
CA ALA A 482 58.28 170.89 -45.42
C ALA A 482 58.20 169.57 -46.22
N GLN A 483 58.81 169.53 -47.41
CA GLN A 483 58.86 168.36 -48.27
C GLN A 483 59.66 167.22 -47.63
N GLN A 484 60.81 167.52 -46.99
CA GLN A 484 61.57 166.55 -46.21
C GLN A 484 60.76 165.99 -45.02
N ARG A 485 60.03 166.83 -44.27
CA ARG A 485 59.13 166.37 -43.19
C ARG A 485 58.01 165.47 -43.73
N CYS A 486 57.37 165.87 -44.82
CA CYS A 486 56.32 165.07 -45.47
C CYS A 486 56.84 163.70 -45.93
N ASN A 487 58.06 163.64 -46.49
CA ASN A 487 58.68 162.39 -46.90
C ASN A 487 59.03 161.49 -45.71
N ARG A 488 59.52 162.03 -44.59
CA ARG A 488 59.72 161.26 -43.34
C ARG A 488 58.40 160.68 -42.81
N PHE A 489 57.34 161.49 -42.73
CA PHE A 489 56.03 160.99 -42.29
C PHE A 489 55.45 159.94 -43.25
N LYS A 490 55.66 160.06 -44.57
CA LYS A 490 55.30 159.01 -45.53
C LYS A 490 56.06 157.70 -45.26
N GLN A 491 57.37 157.77 -45.02
CA GLN A 491 58.19 156.61 -44.67
C GLN A 491 57.73 155.95 -43.35
N GLU A 492 57.48 156.75 -42.30
CA GLU A 492 56.93 156.25 -41.03
C GLU A 492 55.53 155.63 -41.20
N LEU A 493 54.67 156.22 -42.03
CA LEU A 493 53.34 155.68 -42.33
C LEU A 493 53.44 154.35 -43.07
N THR A 494 54.36 154.22 -44.04
CA THR A 494 54.62 152.93 -44.71
C THR A 494 55.19 151.88 -43.76
N GLY A 495 56.11 152.27 -42.85
CA GLY A 495 56.65 151.35 -41.83
C GLY A 495 55.58 150.86 -40.85
N LYS A 496 54.75 151.77 -40.31
CA LYS A 496 53.60 151.41 -39.47
C LYS A 496 52.56 150.58 -40.23
N GLY A 497 52.35 150.86 -41.52
CA GLY A 497 51.49 150.06 -42.40
C GLY A 497 51.95 148.61 -42.53
N LEU A 498 53.25 148.38 -42.72
CA LEU A 498 53.84 147.04 -42.76
C LEU A 498 53.69 146.32 -41.41
N VAL A 499 53.96 146.99 -40.28
CA VAL A 499 53.76 146.40 -38.93
C VAL A 499 52.30 146.04 -38.66
N ILE A 500 51.33 146.86 -39.10
CA ILE A 500 49.90 146.53 -39.00
C ILE A 500 49.55 145.33 -39.89
N GLN A 501 50.19 145.18 -41.06
CA GLN A 501 50.00 144.02 -41.93
C GLN A 501 50.59 142.74 -41.30
N GLU A 502 51.77 142.83 -40.68
CA GLU A 502 52.42 141.77 -39.91
C GLU A 502 51.49 141.26 -38.79
N HIS A 503 51.00 142.16 -37.94
CA HIS A 503 50.09 141.81 -36.84
C HIS A 503 48.73 141.29 -37.33
N LYS A 504 48.21 141.79 -38.46
CA LYS A 504 46.99 141.22 -39.07
C LYS A 504 47.21 139.79 -39.56
N LYS A 505 48.35 139.47 -40.17
CA LYS A 505 48.72 138.09 -40.53
C LYS A 505 48.83 137.21 -39.29
N GLN A 506 49.58 137.65 -38.27
CA GLN A 506 49.72 136.94 -36.99
C GLN A 506 48.36 136.67 -36.32
N HIS A 507 47.45 137.66 -36.31
CA HIS A 507 46.10 137.47 -35.78
C HIS A 507 45.29 136.45 -36.60
N GLN A 508 45.36 136.50 -37.94
CA GLN A 508 44.70 135.52 -38.80
C GLN A 508 45.27 134.11 -38.60
N GLU A 509 46.58 133.96 -38.44
CA GLU A 509 47.23 132.69 -38.10
C GLU A 509 46.80 132.15 -36.74
N ILE A 510 46.79 132.98 -35.70
CA ILE A 510 46.34 132.60 -34.36
C ILE A 510 44.86 132.21 -34.40
N GLN A 511 44.02 132.95 -35.12
CA GLN A 511 42.59 132.62 -35.28
C GLN A 511 42.39 131.32 -36.07
N ALA A 512 43.22 131.05 -37.09
CA ALA A 512 43.21 129.78 -37.81
C ALA A 512 43.65 128.61 -36.91
N ARG A 513 44.72 128.78 -36.11
CA ARG A 513 45.18 127.80 -35.12
C ARG A 513 44.10 127.53 -34.06
N LEU A 514 43.44 128.55 -33.53
CA LEU A 514 42.33 128.40 -32.58
C LEU A 514 41.14 127.63 -33.19
N ARG A 515 40.77 127.92 -34.45
CA ARG A 515 39.75 127.14 -35.18
C ARG A 515 40.17 125.69 -35.40
N MET A 516 41.46 125.42 -35.64
CA MET A 516 41.99 124.05 -35.71
C MET A 516 41.90 123.34 -34.36
N PHE A 517 42.30 124.00 -33.26
CA PHE A 517 42.20 123.41 -31.92
C PHE A 517 40.75 123.15 -31.48
N ALA A 518 39.80 124.03 -31.82
CA ALA A 518 38.38 123.79 -31.59
C ALA A 518 37.90 122.53 -32.33
N LYS A 519 38.22 122.39 -33.63
CA LYS A 519 37.91 121.19 -34.41
C LYS A 519 38.56 119.91 -33.85
N LEU A 520 39.81 120.01 -33.38
CA LEU A 520 40.50 118.88 -32.73
C LEU A 520 39.81 118.49 -31.42
N TYR A 521 39.39 119.46 -30.60
CA TYR A 521 38.64 119.21 -29.38
C TYR A 521 37.27 118.57 -29.65
N ASP A 522 36.54 119.05 -30.66
CA ASP A 522 35.27 118.44 -31.08
C ASP A 522 35.47 117.01 -31.58
N ASN A 523 36.53 116.74 -32.36
CA ASN A 523 36.89 115.39 -32.76
C ASN A 523 37.19 114.49 -31.55
N ILE A 524 38.01 114.96 -30.59
CA ILE A 524 38.34 114.23 -29.35
C ILE A 524 37.08 113.98 -28.51
N LYS A 525 36.15 114.94 -28.45
CA LYS A 525 34.86 114.80 -27.75
C LYS A 525 33.96 113.76 -28.43
N VAL A 526 33.91 113.75 -29.77
CA VAL A 526 33.21 112.73 -30.56
C VAL A 526 33.85 111.35 -30.36
N GLU A 527 35.17 111.25 -30.33
CA GLU A 527 35.89 110.00 -30.05
C GLU A 527 35.68 109.50 -28.62
N ARG A 528 35.79 110.38 -27.62
CA ARG A 528 35.45 110.05 -26.22
C ARG A 528 34.03 109.50 -26.11
N ASN A 529 33.07 110.13 -26.78
CA ASN A 529 31.68 109.66 -26.79
C ASN A 529 31.57 108.29 -27.47
N LYS A 530 32.23 108.07 -28.63
CA LYS A 530 32.30 106.75 -29.28
C LYS A 530 32.88 105.69 -28.35
N TYR A 531 34.00 105.96 -27.67
CA TYR A 531 34.61 105.03 -26.71
C TYR A 531 33.68 104.75 -25.52
N LEU A 532 33.00 105.77 -24.99
CA LEU A 532 32.04 105.60 -23.89
C LEU A 532 30.84 104.72 -24.32
N THR A 533 30.30 104.92 -25.52
CA THR A 533 29.25 104.05 -26.09
C THR A 533 29.76 102.63 -26.33
N LEU A 534 31.00 102.46 -26.80
CA LEU A 534 31.63 101.15 -26.97
C LEU A 534 31.83 100.43 -25.63
N ILE A 535 32.28 101.13 -24.58
CA ILE A 535 32.41 100.59 -23.22
C ILE A 535 31.04 100.20 -22.65
N GLN A 536 30.02 101.05 -22.79
CA GLN A 536 28.65 100.73 -22.36
C GLN A 536 28.10 99.49 -23.09
N ARG A 537 28.26 99.42 -24.42
CA ARG A 537 27.87 98.25 -25.23
C ARG A 537 28.67 96.99 -24.88
N GLY A 538 29.95 97.12 -24.56
CA GLY A 538 30.80 96.03 -24.09
C GLY A 538 30.35 95.52 -22.71
N SER A 539 30.08 96.43 -21.78
CA SER A 539 29.57 96.11 -20.43
C SER A 539 28.19 95.45 -20.50
N LYS A 540 27.27 95.96 -21.32
CA LYS A 540 25.95 95.35 -21.54
C LYS A 540 26.10 93.92 -22.07
N ARG A 541 26.91 93.71 -23.13
CA ARG A 541 27.22 92.38 -23.66
C ARG A 541 27.87 91.45 -22.65
N ALA A 542 28.73 91.97 -21.78
CA ALA A 542 29.36 91.18 -20.72
C ALA A 542 28.38 90.79 -19.59
N ASN A 543 27.33 91.60 -19.34
CA ASN A 543 26.22 91.22 -18.47
C ASN A 543 25.33 90.17 -19.15
N GLU A 544 24.88 90.41 -20.39
CA GLU A 544 24.09 89.48 -21.22
C GLU A 544 24.78 88.11 -21.30
N MET A 545 26.10 88.07 -21.58
CA MET A 545 26.88 86.84 -21.61
C MET A 545 27.03 86.17 -20.23
N ARG A 546 27.10 86.94 -19.13
CA ARG A 546 27.09 86.37 -17.77
C ARG A 546 25.73 85.77 -17.40
N GLU A 547 24.64 86.33 -17.89
CA GLU A 547 23.29 85.76 -17.72
C GLU A 547 23.13 84.49 -18.56
N HIS A 548 23.56 84.49 -19.82
CA HIS A 548 23.61 83.29 -20.65
C HIS A 548 24.46 82.18 -20.02
N LEU A 549 25.64 82.51 -19.47
CA LEU A 549 26.46 81.53 -18.75
C LEU A 549 25.73 80.95 -17.52
N LYS A 550 25.04 81.77 -16.72
CA LYS A 550 24.22 81.26 -15.61
C LYS A 550 23.11 80.33 -16.08
N MET A 551 22.40 80.67 -17.16
CA MET A 551 21.37 79.82 -17.74
C MET A 551 21.95 78.48 -18.21
N LEU A 552 23.07 78.50 -18.92
CA LEU A 552 23.78 77.29 -19.37
C LEU A 552 24.29 76.44 -18.20
N THR A 553 24.76 77.05 -17.09
CA THR A 553 25.13 76.30 -15.88
C THR A 553 23.92 75.61 -15.26
N ASN A 554 22.79 76.30 -15.15
CA ASN A 554 21.54 75.72 -14.63
C ASN A 554 21.03 74.58 -15.55
N GLU A 555 21.05 74.78 -16.87
CA GLU A 555 20.70 73.75 -17.85
C GLU A 555 21.63 72.54 -17.74
N TYR A 556 22.94 72.75 -17.57
CA TYR A 556 23.91 71.69 -17.34
C TYR A 556 23.64 70.92 -16.03
N GLU A 557 23.28 71.59 -14.94
CA GLU A 557 22.90 70.94 -13.68
C GLU A 557 21.60 70.14 -13.80
N ILE A 558 20.60 70.65 -14.53
CA ILE A 558 19.36 69.93 -14.84
C ILE A 558 19.67 68.70 -15.71
N LEU A 559 20.48 68.84 -16.76
CA LEU A 559 20.87 67.71 -17.61
C LEU A 559 21.71 66.67 -16.84
N ARG A 560 22.61 67.11 -15.95
CA ARG A 560 23.42 66.23 -15.09
C ARG A 560 22.57 65.45 -14.10
N THR A 561 21.60 66.11 -13.45
CA THR A 561 20.67 65.42 -12.53
C THR A 561 19.72 64.47 -13.28
N GLN A 562 19.25 64.85 -14.47
CA GLN A 562 18.49 63.94 -15.35
C GLN A 562 19.32 62.73 -15.79
N ALA A 563 20.59 62.93 -16.18
CA ALA A 563 21.50 61.85 -16.56
C ALA A 563 21.74 60.88 -15.39
N PHE A 564 22.04 61.40 -14.20
CA PHE A 564 22.19 60.59 -12.98
C PHE A 564 20.93 59.81 -12.61
N ASN A 565 19.74 60.42 -12.74
CA ASN A 565 18.47 59.74 -12.52
C ASN A 565 18.21 58.63 -13.55
N LYS A 566 18.52 58.86 -14.83
CA LYS A 566 18.47 57.83 -15.88
C LYS A 566 19.45 56.70 -15.62
N GLU A 567 20.66 56.99 -15.16
CA GLU A 567 21.66 55.98 -14.79
C GLU A 567 21.22 55.14 -13.59
N LYS A 568 20.64 55.76 -12.56
CA LYS A 568 20.05 55.06 -11.40
C LYS A 568 18.88 54.15 -11.80
N LEU A 569 18.04 54.58 -12.74
CA LEU A 569 16.98 53.75 -13.32
C LEU A 569 17.55 52.60 -14.17
N LEU A 570 18.59 52.86 -14.96
CA LEU A 570 19.30 51.85 -15.74
C LEU A 570 19.95 50.79 -14.83
N GLN A 571 20.60 51.20 -13.74
CA GLN A 571 21.16 50.29 -12.74
C GLN A 571 20.07 49.42 -12.09
N LYS A 572 18.93 50.02 -11.69
CA LYS A 572 17.77 49.26 -11.20
C LYS A 572 17.26 48.24 -12.22
N SER A 573 17.16 48.61 -13.50
CA SER A 573 16.73 47.69 -14.57
C SER A 573 17.74 46.57 -14.84
N ARG A 574 19.05 46.86 -14.79
CA ARG A 574 20.14 45.87 -14.88
C ARG A 574 20.06 44.86 -13.74
N LEU A 575 19.86 45.32 -12.50
CA LEU A 575 19.68 44.45 -11.32
C LEU A 575 18.43 43.58 -11.43
N LYS A 576 17.28 44.16 -11.83
CA LYS A 576 16.06 43.38 -12.12
C LYS A 576 16.31 42.31 -13.18
N ARG A 577 17.00 42.63 -14.29
CA ARG A 577 17.35 41.68 -15.35
C ARG A 577 18.23 40.54 -14.84
N ILE A 578 19.26 40.83 -14.05
CA ILE A 578 20.12 39.82 -13.42
C ILE A 578 19.30 38.91 -12.50
N HIS A 579 18.43 39.47 -11.66
CA HIS A 579 17.54 38.71 -10.79
C HIS A 579 16.58 37.81 -11.57
N CYS A 580 15.97 38.31 -12.65
CA CYS A 580 15.15 37.50 -13.56
C CYS A 580 15.94 36.39 -14.26
N HIS A 581 17.22 36.59 -14.60
CA HIS A 581 18.08 35.52 -15.13
C HIS A 581 18.34 34.44 -14.07
N ILE A 582 18.66 34.81 -12.84
CA ILE A 582 18.87 33.87 -11.73
C ILE A 582 17.61 33.03 -11.49
N ILE A 583 16.42 33.65 -11.43
CA ILE A 583 15.14 32.94 -11.29
C ILE A 583 14.86 32.03 -12.50
N ARG A 584 15.07 32.52 -13.74
CA ARG A 584 14.89 31.70 -14.95
C ARG A 584 15.79 30.46 -14.91
N ASP A 585 17.02 30.62 -14.48
CA ASP A 585 18.02 29.55 -14.51
C ASP A 585 17.85 28.56 -13.34
N SER A 586 17.34 29.01 -12.17
CA SER A 586 16.85 28.10 -11.12
C SER A 586 15.62 27.32 -11.57
N LEU A 587 14.62 27.98 -12.16
CA LEU A 587 13.43 27.31 -12.72
C LEU A 587 13.80 26.30 -13.82
N ARG A 588 14.76 26.63 -14.70
CA ARG A 588 15.28 25.68 -15.70
C ARG A 588 15.96 24.46 -15.06
N LYS A 589 16.73 24.66 -13.98
CA LYS A 589 17.34 23.57 -13.22
C LYS A 589 16.27 22.66 -12.61
N ASP A 590 15.20 23.23 -12.04
CA ASP A 590 14.12 22.46 -11.43
C ASP A 590 13.25 21.74 -12.47
N VAL A 591 12.94 22.37 -13.60
CA VAL A 591 12.31 21.71 -14.76
C VAL A 591 13.15 20.54 -15.26
N SER A 592 14.47 20.69 -15.31
CA SER A 592 15.38 19.61 -15.73
C SER A 592 15.39 18.44 -14.74
N LYS A 593 15.39 18.71 -13.41
CA LYS A 593 15.24 17.66 -12.38
C LYS A 593 13.91 16.91 -12.53
N VAL A 594 12.80 17.63 -12.68
CA VAL A 594 11.45 17.04 -12.84
C VAL A 594 11.36 16.21 -14.11
N SER A 595 11.95 16.69 -15.21
CA SER A 595 12.05 15.94 -16.48
C SER A 595 12.83 14.63 -16.32
N TRP A 596 13.96 14.65 -15.60
CA TRP A 596 14.77 13.46 -15.32
C TRP A 596 14.02 12.43 -14.47
N VAL A 597 13.33 12.88 -13.40
CA VAL A 597 12.47 12.01 -12.57
C VAL A 597 11.32 11.43 -13.40
N LEU A 598 10.67 12.23 -14.26
CA LEU A 598 9.63 11.75 -15.18
C LEU A 598 10.16 10.72 -16.17
N GLN A 599 11.38 10.87 -16.67
CA GLN A 599 12.02 9.89 -17.56
C GLN A 599 12.28 8.57 -16.82
N GLY A 600 12.82 8.61 -15.60
CA GLY A 600 13.00 7.40 -14.77
C GLY A 600 11.67 6.71 -14.42
N LEU A 601 10.59 7.47 -14.17
CA LEU A 601 9.25 6.90 -13.96
C LEU A 601 8.64 6.32 -15.25
N ARG A 602 8.99 6.84 -16.44
CA ARG A 602 8.59 6.24 -17.72
C ARG A 602 9.32 4.92 -17.95
N GLN A 603 10.63 4.87 -17.71
CA GLN A 603 11.42 3.63 -17.81
C GLN A 603 10.87 2.54 -16.89
N LYS A 604 10.64 2.84 -15.61
CA LYS A 604 10.01 1.90 -14.66
C LYS A 604 8.62 1.42 -15.11
N ARG A 605 7.84 2.28 -15.77
CA ARG A 605 6.53 1.90 -16.33
C ARG A 605 6.69 0.97 -17.53
N GLU A 606 7.70 1.15 -18.36
CA GLU A 606 8.00 0.28 -19.50
C GLU A 606 8.53 -1.08 -19.04
N GLU A 607 9.43 -1.11 -18.04
CA GLU A 607 9.85 -2.33 -17.34
C GLU A 607 8.65 -3.09 -16.75
N GLN A 608 7.75 -2.39 -16.04
CA GLN A 608 6.54 -2.99 -15.48
C GLN A 608 5.58 -3.52 -16.57
N LYS A 609 5.46 -2.84 -17.73
CA LYS A 609 4.69 -3.33 -18.87
C LYS A 609 5.30 -4.62 -19.45
N LEU A 610 6.62 -4.68 -19.62
CA LEU A 610 7.30 -5.90 -20.08
C LEU A 610 7.10 -7.06 -19.10
N ASN A 611 7.23 -6.79 -17.79
CA ASN A 611 6.97 -7.78 -16.76
C ASN A 611 5.50 -8.27 -16.76
N LEU A 612 4.53 -7.38 -16.98
CA LEU A 612 3.13 -7.77 -17.15
C LEU A 612 2.93 -8.66 -18.38
N VAL A 613 3.52 -8.32 -19.53
CA VAL A 613 3.45 -9.16 -20.75
C VAL A 613 4.05 -10.55 -20.50
N ASN A 614 5.20 -10.62 -19.83
CA ASN A 614 5.85 -11.89 -19.48
C ASN A 614 4.99 -12.73 -18.52
N LEU A 615 4.37 -12.09 -17.51
CA LEU A 615 3.45 -12.75 -16.59
C LEU A 615 2.16 -13.22 -17.30
N THR A 616 1.59 -12.44 -18.20
CA THR A 616 0.44 -12.85 -19.03
C THR A 616 0.82 -14.04 -19.93
N HIS A 617 2.01 -14.05 -20.54
CA HIS A 617 2.47 -15.21 -21.30
C HIS A 617 2.63 -16.45 -20.41
N MET A 618 3.17 -16.30 -19.19
CA MET A 618 3.27 -17.41 -18.23
C MET A 618 1.89 -17.93 -17.83
N ILE A 619 0.93 -17.05 -17.53
CA ILE A 619 -0.45 -17.42 -17.22
C ILE A 619 -1.07 -18.20 -18.39
N ASN A 620 -1.02 -17.68 -19.61
CA ASN A 620 -1.55 -18.34 -20.81
C ASN A 620 -0.93 -19.73 -21.02
N TYR A 621 0.38 -19.88 -20.78
CA TYR A 621 1.06 -21.17 -20.85
C TYR A 621 0.56 -22.16 -19.79
N GLN A 622 0.38 -21.71 -18.53
CA GLN A 622 -0.17 -22.57 -17.47
C GLN A 622 -1.65 -22.88 -17.68
N GLU A 623 -2.44 -21.97 -18.26
CA GLU A 623 -3.82 -22.23 -18.67
C GLU A 623 -3.90 -23.29 -19.78
N GLN A 624 -2.99 -23.25 -20.77
CA GLN A 624 -2.87 -24.30 -21.78
C GLN A 624 -2.51 -25.66 -21.16
N ASN A 625 -1.55 -25.70 -20.23
CA ASN A 625 -1.20 -26.92 -19.49
C ASN A 625 -2.40 -27.45 -18.69
N LEU A 626 -3.14 -26.59 -17.98
CA LEU A 626 -4.35 -26.97 -17.25
C LEU A 626 -5.45 -27.50 -18.17
N LEU A 627 -5.63 -26.91 -19.35
CA LEU A 627 -6.58 -27.40 -20.37
C LEU A 627 -6.15 -28.76 -20.93
N GLN A 628 -4.86 -28.98 -21.15
CA GLN A 628 -4.33 -30.29 -21.58
C GLN A 628 -4.51 -31.36 -20.49
N MET A 629 -4.23 -31.02 -19.23
CA MET A 629 -4.46 -31.93 -18.09
C MET A 629 -5.94 -32.26 -17.90
N ARG A 630 -6.85 -31.28 -18.03
CA ARG A 630 -8.30 -31.55 -18.01
C ARG A 630 -8.72 -32.49 -19.12
N LYS A 631 -8.31 -32.24 -20.37
CA LYS A 631 -8.58 -33.16 -21.49
C LYS A 631 -8.07 -34.57 -21.22
N SER A 632 -6.87 -34.71 -20.64
CA SER A 632 -6.33 -36.02 -20.26
C SER A 632 -7.16 -36.71 -19.18
N GLN A 633 -7.67 -35.96 -18.19
CA GLN A 633 -8.57 -36.49 -17.16
C GLN A 633 -9.94 -36.88 -17.75
N ASP A 634 -10.51 -36.06 -18.64
CA ASP A 634 -11.78 -36.35 -19.31
C ASP A 634 -11.66 -37.63 -20.15
N MET A 635 -10.58 -37.80 -20.93
CA MET A 635 -10.31 -39.03 -21.68
C MET A 635 -10.14 -40.26 -20.76
N ALA A 636 -9.46 -40.10 -19.61
CA ALA A 636 -9.32 -41.19 -18.64
C ALA A 636 -10.65 -41.57 -17.98
N VAL A 637 -11.52 -40.58 -17.69
CA VAL A 637 -12.87 -40.81 -17.18
C VAL A 637 -13.76 -41.47 -18.24
N GLN A 638 -13.67 -41.06 -19.51
CA GLN A 638 -14.36 -41.71 -20.62
C GLN A 638 -13.94 -43.18 -20.75
N SER A 639 -12.63 -43.46 -20.83
CA SER A 639 -12.11 -44.83 -20.91
C SER A 639 -12.50 -45.69 -19.70
N ARG A 640 -12.49 -45.13 -18.48
CA ARG A 640 -12.99 -45.81 -17.28
C ARG A 640 -14.49 -46.11 -17.38
N ASN A 641 -15.30 -45.17 -17.87
CA ASN A 641 -16.74 -45.34 -18.00
C ASN A 641 -17.06 -46.39 -19.08
N GLU A 642 -16.42 -46.33 -20.25
CA GLU A 642 -16.50 -47.36 -21.30
C GLU A 642 -16.14 -48.75 -20.76
N ARG A 643 -15.08 -48.85 -19.95
CA ARG A 643 -14.70 -50.11 -19.30
C ARG A 643 -15.70 -50.56 -18.24
N GLY A 644 -16.35 -49.63 -17.55
CA GLY A 644 -17.46 -49.89 -16.64
C GLY A 644 -18.69 -50.46 -17.35
N VAL A 645 -19.04 -49.90 -18.52
CA VAL A 645 -20.12 -50.45 -19.37
C VAL A 645 -19.78 -51.87 -19.82
N GLN A 646 -18.56 -52.12 -20.32
CA GLN A 646 -18.10 -53.46 -20.70
C GLN A 646 -18.04 -54.49 -19.54
N LEU A 647 -17.97 -54.02 -18.29
CA LEU A 647 -18.05 -54.86 -17.11
C LEU A 647 -19.51 -55.19 -16.79
N LEU A 648 -20.41 -54.21 -16.83
CA LEU A 648 -21.85 -54.42 -16.65
C LEU A 648 -22.42 -55.34 -17.74
N GLU A 649 -22.06 -55.14 -19.00
CA GLU A 649 -22.43 -56.04 -20.11
C GLU A 649 -22.00 -57.50 -19.84
N ARG A 650 -20.79 -57.70 -19.28
CA ARG A 650 -20.31 -59.04 -18.88
C ARG A 650 -21.01 -59.60 -17.65
N GLU A 651 -21.35 -58.77 -16.67
CA GLU A 651 -22.13 -59.18 -15.50
C GLU A 651 -23.55 -59.59 -15.91
N GLU A 652 -24.18 -58.87 -16.85
CA GLU A 652 -25.45 -59.23 -17.47
C GLU A 652 -25.35 -60.55 -18.26
N GLU A 653 -24.31 -60.74 -19.08
CA GLU A 653 -24.02 -62.03 -19.74
C GLU A 653 -23.93 -63.17 -18.72
N ILE A 654 -23.19 -62.97 -17.62
CA ILE A 654 -23.02 -63.96 -16.54
C ILE A 654 -24.36 -64.28 -15.84
N CYS A 655 -25.18 -63.28 -15.53
CA CYS A 655 -26.51 -63.49 -14.97
C CYS A 655 -27.40 -64.31 -15.93
N VAL A 656 -27.40 -63.98 -17.23
CA VAL A 656 -28.12 -64.76 -18.25
C VAL A 656 -27.59 -66.19 -18.35
N PHE A 657 -26.30 -66.43 -18.16
CA PHE A 657 -25.75 -67.80 -18.09
C PHE A 657 -26.19 -68.53 -16.82
N TYR A 658 -26.21 -67.90 -15.64
CA TYR A 658 -26.73 -68.52 -14.43
C TYR A 658 -28.22 -68.88 -14.54
N GLU A 659 -29.05 -68.01 -15.12
CA GLU A 659 -30.46 -68.31 -15.39
C GLU A 659 -30.60 -69.50 -16.34
N LYS A 660 -29.83 -69.54 -17.43
CA LYS A 660 -29.81 -70.68 -18.37
C LYS A 660 -29.40 -71.99 -17.68
N VAL A 661 -28.38 -71.97 -16.84
CA VAL A 661 -27.94 -73.15 -16.06
C VAL A 661 -29.04 -73.59 -15.09
N ASN A 662 -29.66 -72.66 -14.36
CA ASN A 662 -30.77 -72.98 -13.44
C ASN A 662 -31.98 -73.60 -14.17
N VAL A 663 -32.33 -73.08 -15.35
CA VAL A 663 -33.39 -73.66 -16.20
C VAL A 663 -32.99 -75.06 -16.70
N GLN A 664 -31.75 -75.26 -17.14
CA GLN A 664 -31.25 -76.56 -17.57
C GLN A 664 -31.20 -77.58 -16.42
N GLU A 665 -30.78 -77.18 -15.22
CA GLU A 665 -30.85 -78.02 -14.03
C GLU A 665 -32.30 -78.37 -13.67
N GLY A 666 -33.24 -77.43 -13.79
CA GLY A 666 -34.66 -77.69 -13.60
C GLY A 666 -35.19 -78.75 -14.57
N LEU A 667 -34.83 -78.65 -15.85
CA LEU A 667 -35.16 -79.64 -16.88
C LEU A 667 -34.51 -81.00 -16.62
N ILE A 668 -33.24 -81.03 -16.20
CA ILE A 668 -32.54 -82.28 -15.84
C ILE A 668 -33.20 -82.93 -14.62
N ARG A 669 -33.60 -82.16 -13.59
CA ARG A 669 -34.31 -82.68 -12.43
C ARG A 669 -35.67 -83.26 -12.81
N ALA A 670 -36.44 -82.57 -13.66
CA ALA A 670 -37.70 -83.09 -14.18
C ALA A 670 -37.51 -84.39 -14.98
N GLY A 671 -36.56 -84.41 -15.93
CA GLY A 671 -36.22 -85.61 -16.71
C GLY A 671 -35.72 -86.77 -15.84
N ASN A 672 -34.98 -86.49 -14.76
CA ASN A 672 -34.57 -87.52 -13.80
C ASN A 672 -35.78 -88.10 -13.02
N MET A 673 -36.77 -87.28 -12.67
CA MET A 673 -38.01 -87.77 -12.04
C MET A 673 -38.85 -88.62 -13.01
N GLU A 674 -38.94 -88.21 -14.28
CA GLU A 674 -39.61 -88.99 -15.33
C GLU A 674 -38.88 -90.34 -15.58
N MET A 675 -37.55 -90.32 -15.63
CA MET A 675 -36.73 -91.54 -15.73
C MET A 675 -36.92 -92.46 -14.51
N GLN A 676 -36.96 -91.92 -13.29
CA GLN A 676 -37.25 -92.71 -12.08
C GLN A 676 -38.64 -93.34 -12.12
N ALA A 677 -39.66 -92.59 -12.54
CA ALA A 677 -41.01 -93.13 -12.71
C ALA A 677 -41.07 -94.26 -13.77
N LEU A 678 -40.33 -94.13 -14.87
CA LEU A 678 -40.20 -95.19 -15.88
C LEU A 678 -39.39 -96.40 -15.37
N GLU A 679 -38.37 -96.19 -14.53
CA GLU A 679 -37.62 -97.29 -13.89
C GLU A 679 -38.48 -98.05 -12.88
N GLU A 680 -39.32 -97.34 -12.11
CA GLU A 680 -40.33 -97.93 -11.22
C GLU A 680 -41.41 -98.68 -12.01
N GLU A 681 -41.89 -98.13 -13.13
CA GLU A 681 -42.83 -98.81 -14.02
C GLU A 681 -42.21 -100.10 -14.59
N ILE A 682 -40.97 -100.04 -15.11
CA ILE A 682 -40.21 -101.21 -15.57
C ILE A 682 -40.02 -102.23 -14.44
N HIS A 683 -39.75 -101.79 -13.20
CA HIS A 683 -39.66 -102.68 -12.05
C HIS A 683 -40.99 -103.38 -11.76
N SER A 684 -42.11 -102.64 -11.78
CA SER A 684 -43.46 -103.19 -11.60
C SER A 684 -43.81 -104.21 -12.69
N LEU A 685 -43.51 -103.91 -13.95
CA LEU A 685 -43.73 -104.80 -15.09
C LEU A 685 -42.87 -106.06 -14.99
N ARG A 686 -41.61 -105.96 -14.53
CA ARG A 686 -40.76 -107.12 -14.25
C ARG A 686 -41.34 -108.01 -13.15
N MET A 687 -41.91 -107.43 -12.09
CA MET A 687 -42.59 -108.19 -11.04
C MET A 687 -43.84 -108.91 -11.57
N VAL A 688 -44.65 -108.25 -12.40
CA VAL A 688 -45.81 -108.88 -13.08
C VAL A 688 -45.36 -110.03 -13.99
N VAL A 689 -44.30 -109.84 -14.79
CA VAL A 689 -43.74 -110.90 -15.65
C VAL A 689 -43.21 -112.09 -14.84
N GLN A 690 -42.62 -111.86 -13.65
CA GLN A 690 -42.21 -112.95 -12.76
C GLN A 690 -43.40 -113.72 -12.19
N GLU A 691 -44.46 -113.02 -11.80
CA GLU A 691 -45.68 -113.66 -11.25
C GLU A 691 -46.47 -114.42 -12.33
N GLU A 692 -46.61 -113.88 -13.54
CA GLU A 692 -47.15 -114.62 -14.69
C GLU A 692 -46.27 -115.84 -15.03
N GLY A 693 -44.94 -115.70 -14.96
CA GLY A 693 -44.01 -116.82 -15.09
C GLY A 693 -44.24 -117.91 -14.04
N ARG A 694 -44.49 -117.52 -12.78
CA ARG A 694 -44.85 -118.42 -11.67
C ARG A 694 -46.19 -119.12 -11.95
N GLN A 695 -47.19 -118.38 -12.42
CA GLN A 695 -48.52 -118.90 -12.72
C GLN A 695 -48.51 -119.88 -13.91
N ILE A 696 -47.76 -119.58 -14.97
CA ILE A 696 -47.50 -120.50 -16.09
C ILE A 696 -46.82 -121.78 -15.59
N ALA A 697 -45.86 -121.68 -14.66
CA ALA A 697 -45.20 -122.86 -14.09
C ALA A 697 -46.15 -123.72 -13.24
N VAL A 698 -47.11 -123.13 -12.53
CA VAL A 698 -48.19 -123.85 -11.82
C VAL A 698 -49.12 -124.54 -12.82
N ASN A 699 -49.61 -123.83 -13.83
CA ASN A 699 -50.51 -124.37 -14.85
C ASN A 699 -49.86 -125.53 -15.63
N ARG A 700 -48.55 -125.44 -15.95
CA ARG A 700 -47.79 -126.54 -16.57
C ARG A 700 -47.72 -127.80 -15.69
N LYS A 701 -47.74 -127.67 -14.36
CA LYS A 701 -47.79 -128.82 -13.44
C LYS A 701 -49.18 -129.47 -13.36
N GLN A 702 -50.25 -128.75 -13.70
CA GLN A 702 -51.62 -129.28 -13.74
C GLN A 702 -51.96 -129.97 -15.08
N LEU A 703 -51.20 -129.69 -16.14
CA LEU A 703 -51.39 -130.24 -17.49
C LEU A 703 -51.47 -131.79 -17.58
N PRO A 704 -50.69 -132.58 -16.80
CA PRO A 704 -50.82 -134.04 -16.82
C PRO A 704 -52.17 -134.55 -16.32
N CYS A 705 -52.77 -133.87 -15.34
CA CYS A 705 -54.09 -134.20 -14.82
C CYS A 705 -55.18 -133.92 -15.85
N LEU A 706 -55.05 -132.85 -16.63
CA LEU A 706 -55.95 -132.56 -17.76
C LEU A 706 -55.89 -133.64 -18.84
N ARG A 707 -54.69 -134.09 -19.26
CA ARG A 707 -54.57 -135.18 -20.23
C ARG A 707 -55.23 -136.49 -19.76
N ALA A 708 -55.03 -136.85 -18.49
CA ALA A 708 -55.69 -138.04 -17.92
C ALA A 708 -57.23 -137.94 -17.95
N LEU A 709 -57.79 -136.73 -17.81
CA LEU A 709 -59.23 -136.48 -17.93
C LEU A 709 -59.70 -136.42 -19.40
N GLU A 710 -58.86 -135.97 -20.34
CA GLU A 710 -59.13 -136.01 -21.79
C GLU A 710 -59.17 -137.45 -22.31
N ASP A 711 -58.26 -138.32 -21.87
CA ASP A 711 -58.25 -139.75 -22.20
C ASP A 711 -59.53 -140.45 -21.68
N GLN A 712 -59.97 -140.12 -20.46
CA GLN A 712 -61.26 -140.58 -19.92
C GLN A 712 -62.46 -140.01 -20.70
N SER A 713 -62.40 -138.73 -21.09
CA SER A 713 -63.46 -138.08 -21.88
C SER A 713 -63.59 -138.67 -23.28
N THR A 714 -62.49 -139.02 -23.93
CA THR A 714 -62.51 -139.64 -25.27
C THR A 714 -63.05 -141.07 -25.22
N MET A 715 -62.65 -141.88 -24.23
CA MET A 715 -63.25 -143.20 -23.97
C MET A 715 -64.79 -143.10 -23.79
N LEU A 716 -65.25 -142.18 -22.94
CA LEU A 716 -66.68 -141.95 -22.70
C LEU A 716 -67.41 -141.40 -23.93
N LYS A 717 -66.76 -140.58 -24.77
CA LYS A 717 -67.33 -140.07 -26.02
C LYS A 717 -67.54 -141.17 -27.06
N ILE A 718 -66.64 -142.15 -27.16
CA ILE A 718 -66.79 -143.29 -28.08
C ILE A 718 -67.98 -144.16 -27.66
N GLN A 719 -68.08 -144.50 -26.37
CA GLN A 719 -69.24 -145.21 -25.81
C GLN A 719 -70.54 -144.42 -25.99
N LEU A 720 -70.49 -143.09 -25.87
CA LEU A 720 -71.63 -142.22 -26.10
C LEU A 720 -72.04 -142.19 -27.59
N SER A 721 -71.12 -142.22 -28.55
CA SER A 721 -71.48 -142.29 -29.99
C SER A 721 -72.18 -143.60 -30.34
N GLU A 722 -71.69 -144.75 -29.87
CA GLU A 722 -72.33 -146.06 -30.13
C GLU A 722 -73.75 -146.17 -29.54
N CYS A 723 -74.01 -145.46 -28.44
CA CYS A 723 -75.36 -145.31 -27.88
C CYS A 723 -76.20 -144.28 -28.64
N LYS A 724 -75.60 -143.17 -29.10
CA LYS A 724 -76.30 -142.09 -29.80
C LYS A 724 -76.82 -142.49 -31.18
N ASP A 725 -76.07 -143.29 -31.92
CA ASP A 725 -76.54 -143.75 -33.24
C ASP A 725 -77.80 -144.64 -33.09
N ARG A 726 -77.90 -145.38 -31.97
CA ARG A 726 -79.12 -146.15 -31.62
C ARG A 726 -80.28 -145.31 -31.11
N THR A 727 -80.03 -144.17 -30.44
CA THR A 727 -81.11 -143.26 -30.06
C THR A 727 -81.56 -142.39 -31.22
N LEU A 728 -80.69 -142.01 -32.16
CA LEU A 728 -81.07 -141.21 -33.33
C LEU A 728 -82.10 -141.90 -34.24
N GLU A 729 -82.01 -143.21 -34.43
CA GLU A 729 -83.04 -144.01 -35.14
C GLU A 729 -84.41 -144.02 -34.41
N LEU A 730 -84.43 -143.73 -33.10
CA LEU A 730 -85.63 -143.70 -32.26
C LEU A 730 -86.13 -142.27 -31.97
N GLU A 731 -85.26 -141.27 -32.03
CA GLU A 731 -85.53 -139.86 -31.77
C GLU A 731 -86.23 -139.16 -32.95
N GLU A 732 -86.06 -139.61 -34.20
CA GLU A 732 -86.88 -139.13 -35.33
C GLU A 732 -88.37 -139.52 -35.21
N ALA A 733 -88.72 -140.46 -34.32
CA ALA A 733 -90.08 -140.98 -34.17
C ALA A 733 -90.91 -140.31 -33.04
N LEU A 734 -90.30 -139.47 -32.19
CA LEU A 734 -90.91 -139.02 -30.93
C LEU A 734 -90.75 -137.50 -30.66
N GLU A 735 -91.55 -136.73 -31.41
CA GLU A 735 -92.06 -135.38 -31.06
C GLU A 735 -91.18 -134.13 -31.32
N ASP A 736 -91.65 -133.34 -32.27
CA ASP A 736 -91.78 -131.87 -32.18
C ASP A 736 -93.00 -131.54 -31.25
N PRO A 737 -93.14 -130.36 -30.60
CA PRO A 737 -92.21 -129.61 -29.74
C PRO A 737 -92.86 -129.02 -28.45
N VAL A 738 -92.11 -128.82 -27.34
CA VAL A 738 -92.33 -127.69 -26.38
C VAL A 738 -91.04 -127.37 -25.61
N TYR A 739 -90.52 -126.13 -25.67
CA TYR A 739 -89.76 -125.54 -24.55
C TYR A 739 -89.82 -124.00 -24.54
N GLU A 740 -90.42 -123.43 -23.49
CA GLU A 740 -90.43 -121.98 -23.26
C GLU A 740 -89.29 -121.52 -22.32
N LYS A 741 -88.93 -120.23 -22.46
CA LYS A 741 -88.11 -119.38 -21.57
C LYS A 741 -86.58 -119.48 -21.68
N ARG A 742 -85.97 -118.37 -22.14
CA ARG A 742 -84.72 -117.83 -21.57
C ARG A 742 -84.38 -116.33 -21.87
N ALA A 743 -85.34 -115.40 -21.83
CA ALA A 743 -85.16 -113.94 -22.12
C ALA A 743 -85.00 -113.01 -20.88
N ARG A 744 -84.51 -111.73 -21.00
CA ARG A 744 -84.26 -110.73 -19.87
C ARG A 744 -83.85 -109.25 -20.27
N GLU A 745 -84.26 -108.13 -19.57
CA GLU A 745 -83.80 -106.66 -19.65
C GLU A 745 -84.17 -105.66 -18.43
N LEU A 746 -83.90 -104.29 -18.40
CA LEU A 746 -84.33 -103.20 -17.38
C LEU A 746 -84.11 -101.59 -17.63
N GLU A 747 -84.20 -100.61 -16.65
CA GLU A 747 -84.52 -99.08 -16.75
C GLU A 747 -83.66 -97.95 -15.97
N GLY A 748 -83.90 -96.58 -16.09
CA GLY A 748 -83.35 -95.37 -15.29
C GLY A 748 -83.90 -93.87 -15.56
N LYS A 749 -83.82 -92.82 -14.64
CA LYS A 749 -84.55 -91.44 -14.62
C LYS A 749 -83.93 -90.11 -13.95
N ASN A 750 -84.66 -88.93 -13.87
CA ASN A 750 -84.28 -87.47 -13.55
C ASN A 750 -85.10 -86.61 -12.45
N PRO A 751 -84.68 -85.37 -11.97
CA PRO A 751 -85.23 -84.56 -10.80
C PRO A 751 -86.07 -83.21 -11.00
N SER A 752 -86.38 -82.40 -9.94
CA SER A 752 -87.60 -81.50 -9.83
C SER A 752 -87.49 -80.01 -9.29
N PRO A 753 -88.56 -79.15 -9.36
CA PRO A 753 -88.48 -77.67 -9.26
C PRO A 753 -88.24 -76.94 -7.92
N VAL A 754 -88.48 -77.55 -6.75
CA VAL A 754 -88.44 -76.81 -5.46
C VAL A 754 -87.03 -76.27 -5.13
N GLU A 755 -86.00 -76.97 -5.59
CA GLU A 755 -84.58 -76.62 -5.42
C GLU A 755 -84.17 -75.32 -6.14
N LEU A 756 -84.94 -74.88 -7.15
CA LEU A 756 -84.68 -73.64 -7.88
C LEU A 756 -85.14 -72.39 -7.12
N ILE A 757 -86.24 -72.44 -6.37
CA ILE A 757 -86.82 -71.26 -5.71
C ILE A 757 -85.93 -70.80 -4.55
N GLN A 758 -85.45 -71.73 -3.72
CA GLN A 758 -84.50 -71.42 -2.64
C GLN A 758 -83.18 -70.79 -3.15
N LYS A 759 -82.84 -70.98 -4.43
CA LYS A 759 -81.65 -70.38 -5.04
C LYS A 759 -81.83 -68.91 -5.40
N ILE A 760 -83.07 -68.46 -5.62
CA ILE A 760 -83.39 -67.09 -6.03
C ILE A 760 -83.38 -66.14 -4.83
N GLU A 761 -84.04 -66.52 -3.73
CA GLU A 761 -84.08 -65.72 -2.48
C GLU A 761 -82.67 -65.46 -1.91
N GLN A 762 -81.75 -66.44 -2.06
CA GLN A 762 -80.33 -66.29 -1.69
C GLN A 762 -79.56 -65.26 -2.54
N LEU A 763 -80.03 -64.92 -3.74
CA LEU A 763 -79.38 -63.95 -4.62
C LEU A 763 -79.91 -62.53 -4.38
N GLU A 764 -81.18 -62.37 -4.06
CA GLU A 764 -81.80 -61.07 -3.76
C GLU A 764 -81.22 -60.44 -2.49
N GLY A 765 -81.05 -61.23 -1.41
CA GLY A 765 -80.41 -60.75 -0.18
C GLY A 765 -78.96 -60.26 -0.40
N ARG A 766 -78.20 -60.92 -1.28
CA ARG A 766 -76.83 -60.53 -1.63
C ARG A 766 -76.76 -59.29 -2.53
N LEU A 767 -77.87 -58.90 -3.16
CA LEU A 767 -77.95 -57.66 -3.93
C LEU A 767 -78.09 -56.46 -2.98
N ALA A 768 -79.01 -56.54 -2.01
CA ALA A 768 -79.27 -55.46 -1.05
C ALA A 768 -78.00 -55.07 -0.24
N GLU A 769 -77.24 -56.06 0.25
CA GLU A 769 -75.96 -55.83 0.94
C GLU A 769 -74.92 -55.05 0.09
N ARG A 770 -75.01 -55.12 -1.25
CA ARG A 770 -74.10 -54.42 -2.16
C ARG A 770 -74.53 -53.01 -2.49
N GLU A 771 -75.83 -52.72 -2.45
CA GLU A 771 -76.37 -51.37 -2.64
C GLU A 771 -76.06 -50.48 -1.43
N GLU A 772 -76.19 -51.02 -0.20
CA GLU A 772 -75.81 -50.31 1.04
C GLU A 772 -74.30 -49.96 1.06
N GLN A 773 -73.43 -50.92 0.72
CA GLN A 773 -71.98 -50.71 0.59
C GLN A 773 -71.57 -49.70 -0.49
N LEU A 774 -72.43 -49.42 -1.47
CA LEU A 774 -72.19 -48.40 -2.49
C LEU A 774 -72.50 -47.00 -1.94
N LEU A 775 -73.64 -46.85 -1.26
CA LEU A 775 -74.06 -45.58 -0.65
C LEU A 775 -73.07 -45.07 0.41
N GLU A 776 -72.50 -45.97 1.23
CA GLU A 776 -71.43 -45.62 2.18
C GLU A 776 -70.18 -45.07 1.46
N LYS A 777 -69.80 -45.68 0.33
CA LYS A 777 -68.62 -45.27 -0.44
C LYS A 777 -68.82 -43.92 -1.13
N ASP A 778 -70.01 -43.64 -1.64
CA ASP A 778 -70.33 -42.35 -2.24
C ASP A 778 -70.30 -41.21 -1.20
N LEU A 779 -70.79 -41.46 0.02
CA LEU A 779 -70.70 -40.50 1.13
C LEU A 779 -69.25 -40.19 1.52
N VAL A 780 -68.39 -41.23 1.59
CA VAL A 780 -66.95 -41.08 1.83
C VAL A 780 -66.28 -40.31 0.69
N PHE A 781 -66.62 -40.62 -0.57
CA PHE A 781 -66.09 -39.93 -1.74
C PHE A 781 -66.43 -38.44 -1.75
N GLU A 782 -67.65 -38.07 -1.34
CA GLU A 782 -68.04 -36.66 -1.26
C GLU A 782 -67.27 -35.90 -0.17
N GLN A 783 -67.07 -36.52 1.01
CA GLN A 783 -66.26 -35.93 2.09
C GLN A 783 -64.79 -35.76 1.67
N VAL A 784 -64.19 -36.79 1.07
CA VAL A 784 -62.81 -36.75 0.55
C VAL A 784 -62.66 -35.69 -0.55
N SER A 785 -63.66 -35.54 -1.41
CA SER A 785 -63.67 -34.51 -2.46
C SER A 785 -63.72 -33.09 -1.89
N ARG A 786 -64.61 -32.83 -0.92
CA ARG A 786 -64.71 -31.53 -0.24
C ARG A 786 -63.41 -31.18 0.52
N LEU A 787 -62.81 -32.14 1.22
CA LEU A 787 -61.50 -31.95 1.89
C LEU A 787 -60.38 -31.67 0.88
N SER A 788 -60.32 -32.44 -0.21
CA SER A 788 -59.31 -32.29 -1.27
C SER A 788 -59.39 -30.96 -2.01
N GLN A 789 -60.60 -30.43 -2.23
CA GLN A 789 -60.80 -29.09 -2.77
C GLN A 789 -60.35 -28.00 -1.78
N ARG A 790 -60.68 -28.14 -0.48
CA ARG A 790 -60.29 -27.19 0.57
C ARG A 790 -58.77 -27.14 0.78
N ILE A 791 -58.09 -28.27 0.64
CA ILE A 791 -56.62 -28.36 0.65
C ILE A 791 -56.03 -27.73 -0.62
N ARG A 792 -56.60 -28.00 -1.81
CA ARG A 792 -56.17 -27.34 -3.07
C ARG A 792 -56.28 -25.82 -3.01
N ALA A 793 -57.41 -25.27 -2.56
CA ALA A 793 -57.60 -23.83 -2.43
C ALA A 793 -56.61 -23.20 -1.42
N LYS A 794 -56.34 -23.86 -0.29
CA LYS A 794 -55.29 -23.42 0.65
C LYS A 794 -53.89 -23.47 0.03
N ALA A 795 -53.58 -24.53 -0.70
CA ALA A 795 -52.29 -24.67 -1.38
C ALA A 795 -52.12 -23.60 -2.47
N GLU A 796 -53.16 -23.28 -3.23
CA GLU A 796 -53.13 -22.23 -4.25
C GLU A 796 -52.95 -20.84 -3.67
N ASN A 797 -53.68 -20.49 -2.62
CA ASN A 797 -53.47 -19.21 -1.92
C ASN A 797 -52.06 -19.11 -1.33
N GLY A 798 -51.50 -20.21 -0.82
CA GLY A 798 -50.13 -20.26 -0.29
C GLY A 798 -49.02 -20.27 -1.34
N LYS A 799 -49.30 -20.54 -2.64
CA LYS A 799 -48.27 -20.57 -3.71
C LYS A 799 -47.61 -19.21 -3.89
N GLN A 800 -48.37 -18.11 -3.79
CA GLN A 800 -47.83 -16.77 -3.98
C GLN A 800 -46.84 -16.42 -2.85
N ASP A 801 -47.25 -16.60 -1.60
CA ASP A 801 -46.44 -16.33 -0.41
C ASP A 801 -45.19 -17.23 -0.35
N THR A 802 -45.31 -18.52 -0.70
CA THR A 802 -44.16 -19.43 -0.76
C THR A 802 -43.23 -19.15 -1.94
N LEU A 803 -43.73 -18.66 -3.08
CA LEU A 803 -42.90 -18.20 -4.19
C LEU A 803 -42.08 -16.97 -3.80
N ASP A 804 -42.70 -15.98 -3.15
CA ASP A 804 -42.03 -14.75 -2.76
C ASP A 804 -41.06 -14.98 -1.57
N LEU A 805 -41.40 -15.88 -0.65
CA LEU A 805 -40.46 -16.39 0.35
C LEU A 805 -39.29 -17.14 -0.30
N ALA A 806 -39.53 -17.98 -1.31
CA ALA A 806 -38.46 -18.69 -2.03
C ALA A 806 -37.55 -17.73 -2.82
N LYS A 807 -38.08 -16.67 -3.43
CA LYS A 807 -37.27 -15.59 -4.02
C LYS A 807 -36.42 -14.89 -2.96
N MET A 808 -37.02 -14.49 -1.84
CA MET A 808 -36.31 -13.83 -0.74
C MET A 808 -35.21 -14.73 -0.15
N VAL A 809 -35.48 -16.02 0.05
CA VAL A 809 -34.49 -17.02 0.49
C VAL A 809 -33.37 -17.18 -0.54
N ASN A 810 -33.69 -17.22 -1.84
CA ASN A 810 -32.68 -17.29 -2.91
C ASN A 810 -31.82 -16.02 -2.99
N GLU A 811 -32.40 -14.83 -2.80
CA GLU A 811 -31.64 -13.58 -2.70
C GLU A 811 -30.72 -13.57 -1.48
N ILE A 812 -31.23 -13.97 -0.30
CA ILE A 812 -30.43 -14.09 0.92
C ILE A 812 -29.32 -15.13 0.72
N GLN A 813 -29.60 -16.27 0.11
CA GLN A 813 -28.59 -17.29 -0.20
C GLN A 813 -27.57 -16.79 -1.23
N GLY A 814 -27.98 -15.96 -2.19
CA GLY A 814 -27.09 -15.27 -3.13
C GLY A 814 -26.15 -14.30 -2.40
N ARG A 815 -26.69 -13.44 -1.53
CA ARG A 815 -25.91 -12.53 -0.68
C ARG A 815 -24.96 -13.29 0.25
N ILE A 816 -25.39 -14.41 0.84
CA ILE A 816 -24.53 -15.30 1.64
C ILE A 816 -23.42 -15.90 0.77
N LYS A 817 -23.71 -16.40 -0.43
CA LYS A 817 -22.68 -16.92 -1.35
C LYS A 817 -21.67 -15.84 -1.75
N GLU A 818 -22.10 -14.60 -1.96
CA GLU A 818 -21.20 -13.46 -2.21
C GLU A 818 -20.35 -13.11 -0.99
N THR A 819 -20.94 -12.98 0.20
CA THR A 819 -20.17 -12.68 1.42
C THR A 819 -19.23 -13.81 1.79
N THR A 820 -19.62 -15.07 1.58
CA THR A 820 -18.74 -16.24 1.72
C THR A 820 -17.59 -16.19 0.72
N ARG A 821 -17.81 -15.83 -0.56
CA ARG A 821 -16.72 -15.63 -1.54
C ARG A 821 -15.77 -14.50 -1.13
N ARG A 822 -16.30 -13.34 -0.68
CA ARG A 822 -15.48 -12.23 -0.16
C ARG A 822 -14.69 -12.65 1.07
N MET A 823 -15.31 -13.41 1.98
CA MET A 823 -14.65 -13.97 3.16
C MET A 823 -13.56 -14.97 2.79
N MET A 824 -13.80 -15.88 1.84
CA MET A 824 -12.79 -16.81 1.32
C MET A 824 -11.62 -16.07 0.67
N ALA A 825 -11.88 -14.99 -0.09
CA ALA A 825 -10.83 -14.14 -0.64
C ALA A 825 -10.00 -13.46 0.46
N VAL A 826 -10.64 -12.87 1.48
CA VAL A 826 -9.94 -12.26 2.63
C VAL A 826 -9.19 -13.29 3.47
N VAL A 827 -9.71 -14.52 3.61
CA VAL A 827 -9.02 -15.64 4.28
C VAL A 827 -7.82 -16.11 3.46
N ALA A 828 -7.92 -16.17 2.13
CA ALA A 828 -6.80 -16.48 1.24
C ALA A 828 -5.73 -15.39 1.27
N GLU A 829 -6.11 -14.11 1.22
CA GLU A 829 -5.20 -12.99 1.42
C GLU A 829 -4.51 -13.04 2.79
N LEU A 830 -5.27 -13.29 3.86
CA LEU A 830 -4.72 -13.43 5.21
C LEU A 830 -3.74 -14.61 5.28
N ALA A 831 -4.08 -15.76 4.70
CA ALA A 831 -3.21 -16.94 4.65
C ALA A 831 -1.92 -16.67 3.85
N MET A 832 -1.99 -15.98 2.71
CA MET A 832 -0.80 -15.55 1.96
C MET A 832 0.05 -14.56 2.76
N ARG A 833 -0.56 -13.63 3.49
CA ARG A 833 0.17 -12.69 4.37
C ARG A 833 0.77 -13.38 5.59
N GLN A 834 0.10 -14.37 6.17
CA GLN A 834 0.63 -15.21 7.25
C GLN A 834 1.79 -16.08 6.76
N ALA A 835 1.68 -16.72 5.60
CA ALA A 835 2.77 -17.46 4.98
C ALA A 835 3.97 -16.54 4.69
N SER A 836 3.74 -15.35 4.13
CA SER A 836 4.79 -14.35 3.89
C SER A 836 5.44 -13.85 5.18
N ALA A 837 4.67 -13.71 6.26
CA ALA A 837 5.21 -13.34 7.57
C ALA A 837 6.02 -14.48 8.20
N MET A 838 5.60 -15.74 8.02
CA MET A 838 6.34 -16.91 8.45
C MET A 838 7.65 -17.10 7.67
N THR A 839 7.66 -16.89 6.35
CA THR A 839 8.91 -16.95 5.56
C THR A 839 9.87 -15.82 5.96
N LEU A 840 9.36 -14.59 6.17
CA LEU A 840 10.21 -13.48 6.66
C LEU A 840 10.71 -13.71 8.09
N GLN A 841 9.93 -14.35 8.97
CA GLN A 841 10.40 -14.75 10.31
C GLN A 841 11.43 -15.88 10.24
N GLN A 842 11.29 -16.80 9.29
CA GLN A 842 12.28 -17.86 9.04
C GLN A 842 13.58 -17.24 8.52
N GLU A 843 13.50 -16.39 7.49
CA GLU A 843 14.65 -15.64 6.96
C GLU A 843 15.34 -14.79 8.05
N LEU A 844 14.58 -14.10 8.92
CA LEU A 844 15.17 -13.37 10.04
C LEU A 844 15.92 -14.31 11.00
N LYS A 845 15.33 -15.44 11.41
CA LYS A 845 16.00 -16.42 12.26
C LYS A 845 17.23 -17.03 11.60
N ASP A 846 17.15 -17.36 10.31
CA ASP A 846 18.27 -17.92 9.56
C ASP A 846 19.41 -16.89 9.43
N ARG A 847 19.09 -15.59 9.33
CA ARG A 847 20.06 -14.48 9.34
C ARG A 847 20.62 -14.18 10.74
N GLU A 848 19.80 -14.28 11.78
CA GLU A 848 20.24 -14.16 13.18
C GLU A 848 21.19 -15.32 13.52
N LEU A 849 20.84 -16.56 13.21
CA LEU A 849 21.69 -17.74 13.36
C LEU A 849 22.99 -17.64 12.53
N PHE A 850 22.91 -17.11 11.31
CA PHE A 850 24.09 -16.83 10.48
C PHE A 850 24.99 -15.76 11.12
N LEU A 851 24.43 -14.69 11.69
CA LEU A 851 25.19 -13.67 12.41
C LEU A 851 25.80 -14.23 13.70
N ASP A 852 25.08 -15.04 14.46
CA ASP A 852 25.59 -15.70 15.66
C ASP A 852 26.74 -16.66 15.33
N THR A 853 26.64 -17.43 14.23
CA THR A 853 27.77 -18.24 13.74
C THR A 853 28.93 -17.39 13.21
N CYS A 854 28.67 -16.23 12.60
CA CYS A 854 29.71 -15.27 12.23
C CYS A 854 30.44 -14.71 13.47
N TYR A 855 29.71 -14.36 14.53
CA TYR A 855 30.28 -13.87 15.78
C TYR A 855 31.07 -14.96 16.51
N GLN A 856 30.54 -16.18 16.61
CA GLN A 856 31.25 -17.31 17.21
C GLN A 856 32.54 -17.66 16.44
N ARG A 857 32.52 -17.59 15.10
CA ARG A 857 33.74 -17.75 14.27
C ARG A 857 34.74 -16.62 14.52
N LEU A 858 34.28 -15.38 14.59
CA LEU A 858 35.12 -14.21 14.89
C LEU A 858 35.77 -14.32 16.29
N GLU A 859 35.01 -14.73 17.31
CA GLU A 859 35.51 -14.97 18.67
C GLU A 859 36.56 -16.10 18.72
N GLN A 860 36.43 -17.10 17.85
CA GLN A 860 37.42 -18.17 17.66
C GLN A 860 38.63 -17.76 16.80
N GLY A 861 38.69 -16.51 16.32
CA GLY A 861 39.76 -15.99 15.47
C GLY A 861 39.70 -16.46 14.01
N LEU A 862 38.57 -17.03 13.58
CA LEU A 862 38.32 -17.47 12.21
C LEU A 862 37.58 -16.39 11.40
N PRO A 863 37.67 -16.39 10.05
CA PRO A 863 36.90 -15.49 9.21
C PRO A 863 35.38 -15.62 9.46
N PRO A 864 34.60 -14.51 9.45
CA PRO A 864 33.18 -14.55 9.84
C PRO A 864 32.31 -15.48 8.99
N SER A 865 32.61 -15.64 7.70
CA SER A 865 31.83 -16.45 6.76
C SER A 865 32.75 -17.39 5.99
N GLU A 866 32.24 -18.55 5.58
CA GLU A 866 32.97 -19.50 4.72
C GLU A 866 33.35 -18.88 3.37
N ASP A 867 32.56 -17.97 2.82
CA ASP A 867 32.92 -17.23 1.60
C ASP A 867 34.14 -16.32 1.84
N LEU A 868 34.18 -15.63 2.97
CA LEU A 868 35.33 -14.82 3.42
C LEU A 868 36.54 -15.71 3.76
N GLU A 869 36.32 -16.90 4.30
CA GLU A 869 37.39 -17.88 4.54
C GLU A 869 38.00 -18.36 3.21
N LEU A 870 37.16 -18.67 2.21
CA LEU A 870 37.61 -19.03 0.87
C LEU A 870 38.36 -17.89 0.18
N GLU A 871 37.97 -16.63 0.38
CA GLU A 871 38.72 -15.46 -0.09
C GLU A 871 40.06 -15.29 0.63
N CYS A 872 40.10 -15.38 1.97
CA CYS A 872 41.34 -15.38 2.74
C CYS A 872 42.28 -16.52 2.31
N GLN A 873 41.75 -17.74 2.11
CA GLN A 873 42.51 -18.87 1.60
C GLN A 873 43.02 -18.65 0.16
N ARG A 874 42.27 -17.95 -0.71
CA ARG A 874 42.77 -17.54 -2.04
C ARG A 874 43.92 -16.54 -1.91
N ILE A 875 43.78 -15.52 -1.07
CA ILE A 875 44.82 -14.51 -0.83
C ILE A 875 46.09 -15.18 -0.30
N LEU A 876 45.99 -16.07 0.70
CA LEU A 876 47.12 -16.82 1.23
C LEU A 876 47.77 -17.75 0.17
N LYS A 877 46.98 -18.39 -0.69
CA LYS A 877 47.49 -19.18 -1.83
C LYS A 877 48.17 -18.30 -2.89
N ASP A 878 47.71 -17.06 -3.08
CA ASP A 878 48.33 -16.09 -4.00
C ASP A 878 49.63 -15.49 -3.43
N GLU A 879 49.73 -15.33 -2.11
CA GLU A 879 50.95 -14.94 -1.42
C GLU A 879 51.97 -16.09 -1.41
N GLN A 880 51.53 -17.31 -1.12
CA GLN A 880 52.37 -18.51 -1.23
C GLN A 880 52.88 -18.73 -2.67
N ARG A 881 52.03 -18.51 -3.69
CA ARG A 881 52.47 -18.53 -5.10
C ARG A 881 53.51 -17.44 -5.37
N ARG A 882 53.28 -16.20 -4.95
CA ARG A 882 54.27 -15.11 -5.11
C ARG A 882 55.60 -15.40 -4.42
N LEU A 883 55.59 -16.03 -3.24
CA LEU A 883 56.79 -16.46 -2.53
C LEU A 883 57.49 -17.64 -3.23
N ALA A 884 56.73 -18.60 -3.78
CA ALA A 884 57.28 -19.69 -4.58
C ALA A 884 57.91 -19.17 -5.89
N ASP A 885 57.23 -18.26 -6.60
CA ASP A 885 57.75 -17.58 -7.80
C ASP A 885 59.02 -16.77 -7.51
N GLN A 886 59.16 -16.22 -6.30
CA GLN A 886 60.40 -15.56 -5.85
C GLN A 886 61.50 -16.60 -5.58
N GLN A 887 61.21 -17.67 -4.84
CA GLN A 887 62.17 -18.74 -4.58
C GLN A 887 62.61 -19.48 -5.84
N GLU A 888 61.75 -19.64 -6.84
CA GLU A 888 62.13 -20.17 -8.15
C GLU A 888 63.02 -19.20 -8.92
N LYS A 889 62.78 -17.89 -8.86
CA LYS A 889 63.70 -16.89 -9.45
C LYS A 889 65.06 -16.91 -8.78
N ASP A 890 65.11 -16.97 -7.45
CA ASP A 890 66.36 -17.05 -6.69
C ASP A 890 67.12 -18.34 -7.02
N ARG A 891 66.41 -19.48 -7.15
CA ARG A 891 67.00 -20.75 -7.63
C ARG A 891 67.49 -20.68 -9.07
N LEU A 892 66.76 -20.00 -9.98
CA LEU A 892 67.19 -19.82 -11.36
C LEU A 892 68.45 -18.94 -11.45
N VAL A 893 68.59 -17.94 -10.57
CA VAL A 893 69.82 -17.16 -10.42
C VAL A 893 70.97 -18.04 -9.90
N GLU A 894 70.76 -18.83 -8.85
CA GLU A 894 71.78 -19.80 -8.38
C GLU A 894 72.15 -20.84 -9.46
N GLU A 895 71.19 -21.29 -10.26
CA GLU A 895 71.45 -22.23 -11.36
C GLU A 895 72.21 -21.58 -12.50
N ASP A 896 71.91 -20.34 -12.88
CA ASP A 896 72.67 -19.62 -13.91
C ASP A 896 74.09 -19.27 -13.44
N GLU A 897 74.31 -19.00 -12.15
CA GLU A 897 75.65 -18.93 -11.55
C GLU A 897 76.38 -20.28 -11.63
N ARG A 898 75.72 -21.40 -11.31
CA ARG A 898 76.30 -22.76 -11.45
C ARG A 898 76.54 -23.17 -12.91
N ARG A 899 75.83 -22.57 -13.87
CA ARG A 899 76.02 -22.81 -15.32
C ARG A 899 77.16 -22.00 -15.92
N GLN A 900 77.81 -21.09 -15.17
CA GLN A 900 79.05 -20.44 -15.59
C GLN A 900 80.25 -21.37 -15.38
N LEU A 901 80.89 -21.76 -16.48
CA LEU A 901 82.21 -22.37 -16.41
C LEU A 901 83.27 -21.33 -16.01
N PRO A 902 84.42 -21.73 -15.41
CA PRO A 902 85.51 -20.81 -15.02
C PRO A 902 86.08 -19.92 -16.14
N ASN A 903 85.71 -20.20 -17.39
CA ASN A 903 86.11 -19.46 -18.59
C ASN A 903 85.08 -18.39 -19.03
N GLY A 904 84.03 -18.14 -18.24
CA GLY A 904 83.03 -17.09 -18.49
C GLY A 904 81.97 -17.42 -19.56
N VAL A 905 81.81 -18.69 -19.92
CA VAL A 905 80.81 -19.15 -20.91
C VAL A 905 79.72 -19.95 -20.19
N HIS A 906 78.47 -19.54 -20.37
CA HIS A 906 77.29 -20.27 -19.88
C HIS A 906 77.03 -21.53 -20.74
N THR A 907 76.72 -22.65 -20.10
CA THR A 907 76.32 -23.88 -20.80
C THR A 907 74.94 -24.37 -20.36
N THR A 908 74.14 -24.86 -21.32
CA THR A 908 72.77 -25.37 -21.12
C THR A 908 72.71 -26.90 -21.07
N ALA A 909 73.85 -27.58 -20.97
CA ALA A 909 73.93 -29.03 -20.95
C ALA A 909 73.92 -29.57 -19.51
N GLU A 910 72.87 -30.31 -19.14
CA GLU A 910 72.79 -30.99 -17.85
C GLU A 910 73.93 -32.02 -17.69
N ALA A 911 74.66 -31.94 -16.57
CA ALA A 911 75.67 -32.92 -16.22
C ALA A 911 75.00 -34.27 -15.94
N ARG A 912 75.22 -35.26 -16.82
CA ARG A 912 74.59 -36.59 -16.70
C ARG A 912 75.00 -37.25 -15.36
N PRO A 913 74.05 -37.64 -14.49
CA PRO A 913 74.35 -38.28 -13.20
C PRO A 913 75.08 -39.64 -13.28
N THR A 914 75.28 -40.16 -14.50
CA THR A 914 75.94 -41.44 -14.79
C THR A 914 77.25 -41.29 -15.57
N ALA A 915 77.88 -40.11 -15.55
CA ALA A 915 79.26 -39.92 -16.03
C ALA A 915 80.25 -40.49 -14.98
N TYR A 916 80.88 -41.62 -15.30
CA TYR A 916 81.73 -42.40 -14.38
C TYR A 916 83.16 -41.84 -14.26
N ILE A 917 83.31 -40.54 -13.99
CA ILE A 917 84.60 -39.86 -13.80
C ILE A 917 84.47 -38.89 -12.61
N PRO A 918 85.04 -39.23 -11.43
CA PRO A 918 85.19 -38.26 -10.35
C PRO A 918 86.10 -37.11 -10.80
N PRO A 919 85.79 -35.84 -10.45
CA PRO A 919 86.64 -34.71 -10.79
C PRO A 919 87.92 -34.75 -9.94
N GLY A 920 88.99 -35.40 -10.44
CA GLY A 920 90.26 -35.44 -9.71
C GLY A 920 91.43 -36.25 -10.28
N ASP A 921 91.24 -37.25 -11.16
CA ASP A 921 92.34 -38.17 -11.54
C ASP A 921 92.45 -38.53 -13.03
N VAL A 922 93.67 -38.88 -13.46
CA VAL A 922 94.18 -38.63 -14.82
C VAL A 922 94.09 -39.82 -15.82
N LEU A 923 93.58 -41.00 -15.44
CA LEU A 923 93.32 -42.09 -16.41
C LEU A 923 92.04 -42.91 -16.08
N PRO A 924 91.18 -43.23 -17.09
CA PRO A 924 89.93 -43.92 -16.86
C PRO A 924 90.03 -45.45 -17.02
N LEU A 925 89.83 -46.20 -15.94
CA LEU A 925 89.54 -47.64 -15.97
C LEU A 925 88.24 -47.91 -15.20
N PRO A 926 87.12 -48.30 -15.87
CA PRO A 926 85.85 -48.54 -15.21
C PRO A 926 85.86 -49.77 -14.29
N LYS A 927 85.31 -49.65 -13.09
CA LYS A 927 84.98 -50.79 -12.22
C LYS A 927 83.55 -51.27 -12.51
N PRO A 928 83.29 -52.59 -12.53
CA PRO A 928 81.93 -53.10 -12.71
C PRO A 928 81.06 -52.76 -11.51
N TYR A 929 79.80 -52.40 -11.76
CA TYR A 929 78.82 -52.14 -10.70
C TYR A 929 78.49 -53.42 -9.93
N GLY A 930 78.48 -53.34 -8.60
CA GLY A 930 77.97 -54.39 -7.72
C GLY A 930 76.45 -54.58 -7.85
N ALA A 931 75.92 -55.64 -7.26
CA ALA A 931 74.59 -56.23 -7.52
C ALA A 931 73.33 -55.38 -7.19
N LEU A 932 73.46 -54.07 -7.01
CA LEU A 932 72.37 -53.13 -6.72
C LEU A 932 72.49 -51.87 -7.59
N ALA A 933 72.32 -52.02 -8.90
CA ALA A 933 72.21 -50.89 -9.82
C ALA A 933 70.83 -50.20 -9.64
N PRO A 934 70.76 -48.90 -9.32
CA PRO A 934 69.47 -48.20 -9.16
C PRO A 934 68.75 -48.02 -10.50
N PHE A 935 67.85 -48.95 -10.83
CA PHE A 935 66.91 -48.79 -11.94
C PHE A 935 65.88 -47.70 -11.59
N LYS A 936 65.75 -46.68 -12.44
CA LYS A 936 64.73 -45.63 -12.33
C LYS A 936 63.51 -46.03 -13.18
N PRO A 937 62.37 -46.44 -12.59
CA PRO A 937 61.20 -46.84 -13.36
C PRO A 937 60.61 -45.66 -14.14
N SER A 938 60.11 -45.93 -15.34
CA SER A 938 59.33 -44.98 -16.15
C SER A 938 57.88 -44.94 -15.66
N GLU A 939 57.26 -43.76 -15.60
CA GLU A 939 55.86 -43.64 -15.22
C GLU A 939 54.91 -44.24 -16.30
N PRO A 940 53.91 -45.05 -15.91
CA PRO A 940 53.00 -45.68 -16.87
C PRO A 940 51.94 -44.71 -17.41
N GLY A 941 51.75 -44.70 -18.73
CA GLY A 941 50.83 -43.79 -19.43
C GLY A 941 49.34 -44.04 -19.16
N ALA A 942 48.56 -42.96 -19.24
CA ALA A 942 47.17 -42.86 -18.75
C ALA A 942 46.08 -43.56 -19.61
N ASN A 943 46.22 -44.85 -19.92
CA ASN A 943 45.26 -45.59 -20.75
C ASN A 943 45.01 -47.05 -20.31
N ILE A 944 44.35 -47.26 -19.16
CA ILE A 944 43.64 -48.53 -18.86
C ILE A 944 42.24 -48.21 -18.32
N ARG A 945 41.21 -48.84 -18.92
CA ARG A 945 39.80 -48.61 -18.62
C ARG A 945 39.27 -49.51 -17.50
N HIS A 946 38.24 -49.05 -16.80
CA HIS A 946 37.70 -49.64 -15.58
C HIS A 946 37.05 -51.02 -15.77
N ILE A 947 37.31 -51.95 -14.84
CA ILE A 947 36.55 -53.18 -14.64
C ILE A 947 35.53 -52.93 -13.51
N ARG A 948 34.23 -53.17 -13.76
CA ARG A 948 33.19 -53.15 -12.71
C ARG A 948 33.17 -54.49 -11.96
N LYS A 949 33.06 -54.47 -10.63
CA LYS A 949 32.83 -55.67 -9.81
C LYS A 949 31.33 -56.03 -9.78
N PRO A 950 30.96 -57.31 -9.72
CA PRO A 950 29.57 -57.75 -9.58
C PRO A 950 29.11 -57.70 -8.11
N GLU A 951 27.81 -57.46 -7.90
CA GLU A 951 27.15 -57.48 -6.59
C GLU A 951 26.51 -58.86 -6.31
N PRO A 952 26.62 -59.40 -5.08
CA PRO A 952 25.99 -60.67 -4.71
C PRO A 952 24.51 -60.50 -4.34
N LYS A 953 23.67 -61.47 -4.70
CA LYS A 953 22.26 -61.54 -4.26
C LYS A 953 22.16 -62.14 -2.84
N PRO A 954 21.20 -61.69 -2.01
CA PRO A 954 20.96 -62.30 -0.71
C PRO A 954 20.32 -63.70 -0.84
N ILE A 955 20.58 -64.55 0.15
CA ILE A 955 19.99 -65.88 0.31
C ILE A 955 18.95 -65.81 1.44
N GLU A 956 17.79 -66.41 1.24
CA GLU A 956 16.75 -66.56 2.27
C GLU A 956 17.06 -67.76 3.18
N ILE A 957 17.22 -67.50 4.48
CA ILE A 957 16.85 -68.37 5.62
C ILE A 957 16.33 -67.45 6.73
#